data_AF-F2SJG0-F1
#
_entry.id   AF-F2SJG0-F1
#
_cell.length_a   1.000
_cell.length_b   1.000
_cell.length_c   1.000
_cell.angle_alpha   90.00
_cell.angle_beta   90.00
_cell.angle_gamma   90.00
#
_symmetry.space_group_name_H-M   'P 1'
#
loop_
_entity.id
_entity.type
_entity.pdbx_description
1 polymer ?
#
loop_
_entity_poly.entity_id
_entity_poly.type
_entity_poly.pdbx_seq_one_letter_code
_entity_poly.pdbx_strand_id
1 'polypeptide(L)'
;MHGGVLEGGEKRCDCDDIFCYLDADECIQYQAYQARLIAALRGENVPDEEHLDSQYYAPLCLIRGIRCHYEFAASSAVKDVCASRPALARARNARLIMSNVIPGPEDMDDTDRTRHPYCIWNPDIAAEDTYRQLAQRFPSMRYQVGRACAAAGYDDLYAELDLLPDVSIAEEARESETPGGQAIFKMIMAAPYRYAIMNDYDLSINLDSKNPGASAFLNGHTTVRWKLQHRNELQQKAYGFRILRARTWKWSIEEDDHIDEKESYWPEKYNILTPEEAQLLYTPLPQDLPTMKKDLLIQMAAYDGNVDRYARLASYWPMDEVERVCVIRGIYYNTLFARFWAEEIKKNTRRVQGLKNNGLSLIKEAISARRIMINDVEEFINGWPEDEPQPRVIWKPLKPCEHVLKLLAERVPSMKKTAALACIFCDYEDAYNEINCTPHPDLAMAAKESRNPFYIRDIEQRAAEQGIDLYESYVMPIWLDESLEILQSHSMYTNLTNGMGLHWSDEIMKKFSSIFGGDVPEDYPVQLYVWASPERLRLIEICETNCHCPAICYPDFEKNWEEYVERAKLRKERMRRQERRRKVLEAAALRRPGESEDAWWARQSVYFWKYNGRVRAGEPEWVEHAQKVREKYEAIVAREGGEVSEQEVSSPDSMIG
;
A
#
# COMPACT_ATOMS: atom_id res chain seq x y z
N MET A 1 -49.45 -0.76 1.60
CA MET A 1 -50.61 0.05 1.23
C MET A 1 -50.60 1.36 2.01
N HIS A 2 -50.10 2.44 1.43
CA HIS A 2 -50.45 3.80 1.81
C HIS A 2 -50.36 4.66 0.56
N GLY A 3 -51.51 4.88 -0.07
CA GLY A 3 -51.68 5.83 -1.16
C GLY A 3 -51.91 7.22 -0.58
N GLY A 4 -51.00 8.13 -0.88
CA GLY A 4 -51.22 9.57 -0.80
C GLY A 4 -51.21 10.13 -2.20
N VAL A 5 -52.36 10.64 -2.65
CA VAL A 5 -52.51 11.41 -3.89
C VAL A 5 -51.97 12.81 -3.60
N LEU A 6 -50.91 13.22 -4.30
CA LEU A 6 -50.50 14.61 -4.37
C LEU A 6 -51.14 15.23 -5.61
N GLU A 7 -51.82 16.35 -5.42
CA GLU A 7 -52.50 17.11 -6.47
C GLU A 7 -51.46 17.82 -7.36
N GLY A 8 -51.42 17.40 -8.62
CA GLY A 8 -50.53 17.92 -9.67
C GLY A 8 -50.20 16.75 -10.60
N GLY A 9 -50.63 16.81 -11.86
CA GLY A 9 -50.58 15.68 -12.80
C GLY A 9 -49.18 15.25 -13.23
N GLU A 10 -48.36 14.75 -12.31
CA GLU A 10 -47.12 14.04 -12.59
C GLU A 10 -47.46 12.64 -13.09
N LYS A 11 -47.07 12.34 -14.33
CA LYS A 11 -47.24 11.04 -14.97
C LYS A 11 -46.33 10.01 -14.29
N ARG A 12 -46.77 9.43 -13.17
CA ARG A 12 -46.09 8.26 -12.58
C ARG A 12 -45.97 7.14 -13.62
N CYS A 13 -44.76 6.58 -13.78
CA CYS A 13 -44.54 5.39 -14.60
C CYS A 13 -45.37 4.21 -14.07
N ASP A 14 -46.02 3.47 -14.97
CA ASP A 14 -46.88 2.29 -14.67
C ASP A 14 -46.11 0.96 -14.85
N CYS A 15 -44.78 0.98 -14.65
CA CYS A 15 -43.97 -0.23 -14.74
C CYS A 15 -44.02 -1.04 -13.44
N ASP A 16 -43.77 -2.35 -13.54
CA ASP A 16 -43.77 -3.29 -12.40
C ASP A 16 -42.68 -3.00 -11.33
N ASP A 17 -41.78 -2.05 -11.57
CA ASP A 17 -40.77 -1.63 -10.61
C ASP A 17 -41.35 -0.63 -9.59
N ILE A 18 -41.58 -1.14 -8.38
CA ILE A 18 -42.12 -0.39 -7.24
C ILE A 18 -41.22 0.76 -6.77
N PHE A 19 -39.96 0.80 -7.24
CA PHE A 19 -38.97 1.84 -6.95
C PHE A 19 -38.67 2.75 -8.15
N CYS A 20 -39.49 2.71 -9.20
CA CYS A 20 -39.32 3.60 -10.35
C CYS A 20 -39.72 5.04 -9.99
N TYR A 21 -38.74 5.95 -10.02
CA TYR A 21 -38.90 7.39 -9.79
C TYR A 21 -38.86 8.21 -11.10
N LEU A 22 -38.87 7.56 -12.26
CA LEU A 22 -38.82 8.20 -13.58
C LEU A 22 -40.21 8.61 -14.05
N ASP A 23 -40.29 9.69 -14.83
CA ASP A 23 -41.50 10.03 -15.57
C ASP A 23 -41.78 8.95 -16.63
N ALA A 24 -43.06 8.76 -16.98
CA ALA A 24 -43.49 7.69 -17.90
C ALA A 24 -42.71 7.68 -19.24
N ASP A 25 -42.38 8.84 -19.79
CA ASP A 25 -41.66 8.96 -21.07
C ASP A 25 -40.17 8.57 -20.91
N GLU A 26 -39.53 8.92 -19.79
CA GLU A 26 -38.15 8.50 -19.46
C GLU A 26 -38.06 7.01 -19.16
N CYS A 27 -39.09 6.46 -18.50
CA CYS A 27 -39.24 5.04 -18.18
C CYS A 27 -39.32 4.17 -19.45
N ILE A 28 -40.05 4.62 -20.48
CA ILE A 28 -40.13 3.91 -21.78
C ILE A 28 -38.78 3.92 -22.50
N GLN A 29 -38.09 5.06 -22.52
CA GLN A 29 -36.76 5.16 -23.14
C GLN A 29 -35.73 4.30 -22.41
N TYR A 30 -35.80 4.28 -21.07
CA TYR A 30 -35.00 3.42 -20.21
C TYR A 30 -35.17 1.94 -20.58
N GLN A 31 -36.42 1.47 -20.63
CA GLN A 31 -36.73 0.07 -20.94
C GLN A 31 -36.29 -0.30 -22.36
N ALA A 32 -36.51 0.59 -23.34
CA ALA A 32 -36.07 0.37 -24.71
C ALA A 32 -34.53 0.29 -24.81
N TYR A 33 -33.81 1.13 -24.06
CA TYR A 33 -32.35 1.07 -23.99
C TYR A 33 -31.85 -0.22 -23.34
N GLN A 34 -32.43 -0.61 -22.21
CA GLN A 34 -32.11 -1.89 -21.55
C GLN A 34 -32.34 -3.10 -22.46
N ALA A 35 -33.47 -3.13 -23.17
CA ALA A 35 -33.75 -4.19 -24.14
C ALA A 35 -32.69 -4.26 -25.25
N ARG A 36 -32.16 -3.11 -25.70
CA ARG A 36 -31.07 -3.06 -26.69
C ARG A 36 -29.75 -3.58 -26.12
N LEU A 37 -29.43 -3.27 -24.86
CA LEU A 37 -28.24 -3.79 -24.20
C LEU A 37 -28.31 -5.31 -24.04
N ILE A 38 -29.46 -5.84 -23.65
CA ILE A 38 -29.69 -7.29 -23.54
C ILE A 38 -29.59 -7.96 -24.92
N ALA A 39 -30.16 -7.36 -25.98
CA ALA A 39 -30.02 -7.87 -27.34
C ALA A 39 -28.54 -7.87 -27.80
N ALA A 40 -27.76 -6.87 -27.42
CA ALA A 40 -26.32 -6.84 -27.70
C ALA A 40 -25.56 -7.93 -26.94
N LEU A 41 -25.86 -8.12 -25.64
CA LEU A 41 -25.29 -9.19 -24.81
C LEU A 41 -25.52 -10.58 -25.40
N ARG A 42 -26.74 -10.82 -25.91
CA ARG A 42 -27.14 -12.09 -26.53
C ARG A 42 -26.64 -12.28 -27.96
N GLY A 43 -25.91 -11.31 -28.51
CA GLY A 43 -25.43 -11.35 -29.90
C GLY A 43 -26.57 -11.30 -30.93
N GLU A 44 -27.66 -10.60 -30.62
CA GLU A 44 -28.84 -10.49 -31.48
C GLU A 44 -28.85 -9.19 -32.29
N ASN A 45 -28.30 -8.10 -31.74
CA ASN A 45 -28.31 -6.79 -32.40
C ASN A 45 -27.11 -5.91 -32.01
N VAL A 46 -26.72 -5.01 -32.91
CA VAL A 46 -25.67 -4.01 -32.66
C VAL A 46 -26.33 -2.72 -32.14
N PRO A 47 -25.89 -2.15 -31.00
CA PRO A 47 -26.38 -0.85 -30.52
C PRO A 47 -26.07 0.29 -31.50
N ASP A 48 -26.89 1.35 -31.49
CA ASP A 48 -26.66 2.55 -32.30
C ASP A 48 -25.27 3.19 -32.02
N GLU A 49 -24.65 3.80 -33.03
CA GLU A 49 -23.30 4.39 -32.90
C GLU A 49 -23.18 5.41 -31.77
N GLU A 50 -24.21 6.25 -31.58
CA GLU A 50 -24.26 7.22 -30.49
C GLU A 50 -24.15 6.53 -29.12
N HIS A 51 -24.79 5.38 -28.93
CA HIS A 51 -24.70 4.64 -27.67
C HIS A 51 -23.33 4.03 -27.47
N LEU A 52 -22.70 3.51 -28.54
CA LEU A 52 -21.35 2.96 -28.48
C LEU A 52 -20.30 4.01 -28.08
N ASP A 53 -20.51 5.27 -28.48
CA ASP A 53 -19.56 6.35 -28.23
C ASP A 53 -19.86 7.12 -26.93
N SER A 54 -21.11 7.13 -26.45
CA SER A 54 -21.54 7.96 -25.30
C SER A 54 -21.93 7.20 -24.03
N GLN A 55 -22.22 5.89 -24.11
CA GLN A 55 -22.73 5.10 -22.99
C GLN A 55 -21.72 4.05 -22.49
N TYR A 56 -21.64 3.87 -21.17
CA TYR A 56 -20.74 2.89 -20.52
C TYR A 56 -21.01 1.45 -20.97
N TYR A 57 -22.27 1.02 -20.87
CA TYR A 57 -22.63 -0.40 -20.99
C TYR A 57 -22.74 -0.91 -22.42
N ALA A 58 -23.05 -0.03 -23.38
CA ALA A 58 -23.25 -0.43 -24.79
C ALA A 58 -22.03 -1.15 -25.42
N PRO A 59 -20.79 -0.59 -25.37
CA PRO A 59 -19.63 -1.28 -25.93
C PRO A 59 -19.31 -2.59 -25.19
N LEU A 60 -19.47 -2.64 -23.86
CA LEU A 60 -19.22 -3.85 -23.07
C LEU A 60 -20.21 -4.98 -23.42
N CYS A 61 -21.50 -4.65 -23.54
CA CYS A 61 -22.55 -5.59 -23.91
C CYS A 61 -22.29 -6.17 -25.30
N LEU A 62 -21.90 -5.30 -26.23
CA LEU A 62 -21.54 -5.72 -27.59
C LEU A 62 -20.29 -6.59 -27.61
N ILE A 63 -19.23 -6.27 -26.85
CA ILE A 63 -18.02 -7.10 -26.74
C ILE A 63 -18.38 -8.49 -26.25
N ARG A 64 -19.17 -8.59 -25.17
CA ARG A 64 -19.63 -9.88 -24.64
C ARG A 64 -20.41 -10.69 -25.68
N GLY A 65 -21.37 -10.07 -26.36
CA GLY A 65 -22.13 -10.73 -27.43
C GLY A 65 -21.26 -11.23 -28.58
N ILE A 66 -20.31 -10.40 -29.04
CA ILE A 66 -19.33 -10.78 -30.08
C ILE A 66 -18.50 -11.99 -29.61
N ARG A 67 -18.01 -12.00 -28.37
CA ARG A 67 -17.17 -13.08 -27.85
C ARG A 67 -17.92 -14.41 -27.67
N CYS A 68 -19.22 -14.35 -27.39
CA CYS A 68 -20.05 -15.53 -27.14
C CYS A 68 -20.69 -16.11 -28.41
N HIS A 69 -20.89 -15.31 -29.47
CA HIS A 69 -21.69 -15.72 -30.63
C HIS A 69 -20.90 -15.58 -31.95
N TYR A 70 -20.42 -16.70 -32.50
CA TYR A 70 -19.62 -16.72 -33.73
C TYR A 70 -20.33 -16.11 -34.94
N GLU A 71 -21.55 -16.54 -35.25
CA GLU A 71 -22.31 -16.04 -36.42
C GLU A 71 -22.55 -14.52 -36.31
N PHE A 72 -22.81 -14.02 -35.11
CA PHE A 72 -22.95 -12.59 -34.85
C PHE A 72 -21.63 -11.85 -35.07
N ALA A 73 -20.52 -12.37 -34.55
CA ALA A 73 -19.18 -11.80 -34.77
C ALA A 73 -18.75 -11.78 -36.26
N ALA A 74 -19.23 -12.75 -37.05
CA ALA A 74 -18.98 -12.85 -38.48
C ALA A 74 -19.91 -11.95 -39.33
N SER A 75 -20.97 -11.39 -38.74
CA SER A 75 -21.94 -10.55 -39.46
C SER A 75 -21.30 -9.27 -40.02
N SER A 76 -21.87 -8.77 -41.12
CA SER A 76 -21.44 -7.50 -41.73
C SER A 76 -21.61 -6.33 -40.76
N ALA A 77 -22.72 -6.30 -40.01
CA ALA A 77 -23.01 -5.26 -39.03
C ALA A 77 -21.89 -5.13 -37.97
N VAL A 78 -21.40 -6.26 -37.44
CA VAL A 78 -20.28 -6.25 -36.49
C VAL A 78 -18.97 -5.86 -37.19
N LYS A 79 -18.72 -6.35 -38.40
CA LYS A 79 -17.51 -6.01 -39.17
C LYS A 79 -17.42 -4.49 -39.42
N ASP A 80 -18.54 -3.86 -39.73
CA ASP A 80 -18.61 -2.42 -40.02
C ASP A 80 -18.29 -1.58 -38.77
N VAL A 81 -18.88 -1.89 -37.61
CA VAL A 81 -18.59 -1.15 -36.36
C VAL A 81 -17.18 -1.40 -35.83
N CYS A 82 -16.58 -2.55 -36.13
CA CYS A 82 -15.20 -2.87 -35.76
C CYS A 82 -14.17 -2.03 -36.54
N ALA A 83 -14.52 -1.53 -37.73
CA ALA A 83 -13.58 -0.84 -38.61
C ALA A 83 -12.95 0.41 -37.96
N SER A 84 -13.72 1.14 -37.14
CA SER A 84 -13.30 2.36 -36.46
C SER A 84 -13.06 2.19 -34.95
N ARG A 85 -13.36 1.03 -34.36
CA ARG A 85 -13.33 0.79 -32.90
C ARG A 85 -12.43 -0.41 -32.55
N PRO A 86 -11.14 -0.18 -32.21
CA PRO A 86 -10.16 -1.26 -31.98
C PRO A 86 -10.56 -2.29 -30.92
N ALA A 87 -11.28 -1.87 -29.88
CA ALA A 87 -11.83 -2.75 -28.84
C ALA A 87 -12.78 -3.82 -29.39
N LEU A 88 -13.73 -3.39 -30.22
CA LEU A 88 -14.68 -4.29 -30.86
C LEU A 88 -13.96 -5.20 -31.86
N ALA A 89 -12.97 -4.67 -32.58
CA ALA A 89 -12.12 -5.46 -33.47
C ALA A 89 -11.34 -6.55 -32.71
N ARG A 90 -10.76 -6.24 -31.53
CA ARG A 90 -10.13 -7.25 -30.66
C ARG A 90 -11.12 -8.32 -30.24
N ALA A 91 -12.31 -7.95 -29.77
CA ALA A 91 -13.35 -8.91 -29.38
C ALA A 91 -13.74 -9.85 -30.54
N ARG A 92 -13.92 -9.28 -31.73
CA ARG A 92 -14.22 -10.05 -32.96
C ARG A 92 -13.07 -10.99 -33.33
N ASN A 93 -11.84 -10.48 -33.35
CA ASN A 93 -10.65 -11.27 -33.68
C ASN A 93 -10.45 -12.42 -32.69
N ALA A 94 -10.68 -12.18 -31.39
CA ALA A 94 -10.69 -13.24 -30.38
C ALA A 94 -11.72 -14.32 -30.71
N ARG A 95 -12.97 -13.94 -31.03
CA ARG A 95 -14.03 -14.91 -31.38
C ARG A 95 -13.69 -15.74 -32.62
N LEU A 96 -13.13 -15.11 -33.65
CA LEU A 96 -12.68 -15.81 -34.86
C LEU A 96 -11.63 -16.88 -34.51
N ILE A 97 -10.59 -16.50 -33.75
CA ILE A 97 -9.54 -17.43 -33.30
C ILE A 97 -10.13 -18.59 -32.51
N MET A 98 -10.98 -18.29 -31.51
CA MET A 98 -11.67 -19.29 -30.69
C MET A 98 -12.59 -20.22 -31.48
N SER A 99 -12.96 -19.83 -32.71
CA SER A 99 -13.77 -20.62 -33.65
C SER A 99 -12.91 -21.28 -34.74
N ASN A 100 -11.60 -21.41 -34.53
CA ASN A 100 -10.62 -21.98 -35.46
C ASN A 100 -10.41 -21.19 -36.76
N VAL A 101 -10.73 -19.90 -36.78
CA VAL A 101 -10.56 -19.00 -37.93
C VAL A 101 -9.44 -18.00 -37.64
N ILE A 102 -8.36 -18.06 -38.43
CA ILE A 102 -7.25 -17.11 -38.31
C ILE A 102 -7.63 -15.79 -38.99
N PRO A 103 -7.64 -14.64 -38.28
CA PRO A 103 -7.97 -13.36 -38.89
C PRO A 103 -7.06 -12.99 -40.06
N GLY A 104 -7.61 -12.28 -41.05
CA GLY A 104 -6.88 -11.82 -42.23
C GLY A 104 -5.94 -10.64 -41.91
N PRO A 105 -5.06 -10.23 -42.85
CA PRO A 105 -4.19 -9.07 -42.65
C PRO A 105 -4.98 -7.75 -42.54
N GLU A 106 -6.22 -7.73 -43.03
CA GLU A 106 -7.16 -6.61 -42.86
C GLU A 106 -7.74 -6.51 -41.45
N ASP A 107 -7.73 -7.62 -40.71
CA ASP A 107 -8.31 -7.74 -39.38
C ASP A 107 -7.25 -7.56 -38.28
N MET A 108 -6.03 -8.08 -38.50
CA MET A 108 -4.88 -8.00 -37.60
C MET A 108 -3.58 -7.77 -38.37
N ASP A 109 -2.68 -7.01 -37.77
CA ASP A 109 -1.35 -6.72 -38.29
C ASP A 109 -0.29 -6.82 -37.18
N ASP A 110 0.85 -7.45 -37.48
CA ASP A 110 1.94 -7.62 -36.53
C ASP A 110 2.63 -6.29 -36.18
N THR A 111 2.54 -5.29 -37.08
CA THR A 111 3.08 -3.95 -36.85
C THR A 111 2.12 -3.05 -36.08
N ASP A 112 0.83 -3.06 -36.40
CA ASP A 112 -0.24 -2.40 -35.64
C ASP A 112 -1.03 -3.38 -34.76
N ARG A 113 -0.59 -3.50 -33.51
CA ARG A 113 -1.14 -4.43 -32.51
C ARG A 113 -2.41 -3.93 -31.83
N THR A 114 -2.96 -2.78 -32.23
CA THR A 114 -4.16 -2.22 -31.58
C THR A 114 -5.38 -3.14 -31.69
N ARG A 115 -5.39 -4.03 -32.69
CA ARG A 115 -6.44 -5.03 -32.95
C ARG A 115 -6.11 -6.44 -32.48
N HIS A 116 -4.97 -6.64 -31.80
CA HIS A 116 -4.60 -7.94 -31.24
C HIS A 116 -5.36 -8.19 -29.95
N PRO A 117 -6.20 -9.24 -29.88
CA PRO A 117 -6.87 -9.59 -28.64
C PRO A 117 -5.88 -10.05 -27.57
N TYR A 118 -6.15 -9.68 -26.32
CA TYR A 118 -5.36 -10.10 -25.17
C TYR A 118 -5.74 -11.53 -24.70
N CYS A 119 -7.04 -11.81 -24.58
CA CYS A 119 -7.58 -13.14 -24.22
C CYS A 119 -8.24 -13.83 -25.44
N ILE A 120 -7.68 -14.98 -25.84
CA ILE A 120 -8.07 -15.74 -27.06
C ILE A 120 -8.52 -17.19 -26.79
N TRP A 121 -8.82 -17.52 -25.54
CA TRP A 121 -9.12 -18.89 -25.10
C TRP A 121 -10.38 -19.00 -24.23
N ASN A 122 -11.08 -17.88 -23.97
CA ASN A 122 -12.33 -17.84 -23.23
C ASN A 122 -13.42 -17.07 -24.01
N PRO A 123 -14.63 -17.63 -24.21
CA PRO A 123 -15.17 -18.82 -23.54
C PRO A 123 -14.73 -20.17 -24.13
N ASP A 124 -14.27 -20.20 -25.38
CA ASP A 124 -13.93 -21.43 -26.10
C ASP A 124 -12.42 -21.50 -26.39
N ILE A 125 -11.87 -22.71 -26.34
CA ILE A 125 -10.47 -22.99 -26.67
C ILE A 125 -10.37 -23.43 -28.13
N ALA A 126 -9.48 -22.80 -28.90
CA ALA A 126 -9.21 -23.21 -30.28
C ALA A 126 -8.38 -24.50 -30.34
N ALA A 127 -8.36 -25.14 -31.50
CA ALA A 127 -7.49 -26.27 -31.79
C ALA A 127 -6.02 -25.86 -31.72
N GLU A 128 -5.17 -26.78 -31.28
CA GLU A 128 -3.72 -26.56 -31.19
C GLU A 128 -3.12 -26.09 -32.53
N ASP A 129 -3.54 -26.68 -33.65
CA ASP A 129 -3.08 -26.28 -34.99
C ASP A 129 -3.47 -24.85 -35.36
N THR A 130 -4.62 -24.35 -34.89
CA THR A 130 -5.02 -22.95 -35.07
C THR A 130 -4.05 -22.05 -34.33
N TYR A 131 -3.72 -22.36 -33.08
CA TYR A 131 -2.76 -21.58 -32.31
C TYR A 131 -1.34 -21.63 -32.89
N ARG A 132 -0.92 -22.78 -33.41
CA ARG A 132 0.36 -22.94 -34.14
C ARG A 132 0.41 -22.04 -35.38
N GLN A 133 -0.64 -22.05 -36.20
CA GLN A 133 -0.76 -21.16 -37.37
C GLN A 133 -0.81 -19.68 -36.98
N LEU A 134 -1.50 -19.35 -35.87
CA LEU A 134 -1.60 -17.98 -35.36
C LEU A 134 -0.22 -17.45 -34.96
N ALA A 135 0.55 -18.23 -34.19
CA ALA A 135 1.90 -17.88 -33.76
C ALA A 135 2.88 -17.72 -34.94
N GLN A 136 2.72 -18.54 -35.99
CA GLN A 136 3.52 -18.43 -37.21
C GLN A 136 3.18 -17.17 -38.01
N ARG A 137 1.90 -16.85 -38.14
CA ARG A 137 1.42 -15.71 -38.95
C ARG A 137 1.60 -14.37 -38.24
N PHE A 138 1.40 -14.34 -36.93
CA PHE A 138 1.52 -13.15 -36.09
C PHE A 138 2.48 -13.42 -34.92
N PRO A 139 3.81 -13.35 -35.15
CA PRO A 139 4.81 -13.65 -34.12
C PRO A 139 4.71 -12.79 -32.86
N SER A 140 4.07 -11.61 -32.93
CA SER A 140 3.80 -10.77 -31.76
C SER A 140 2.69 -11.31 -30.84
N MET A 141 1.91 -12.29 -31.28
CA MET A 141 0.85 -12.94 -30.49
C MET A 141 1.30 -14.19 -29.73
N ARG A 142 2.60 -14.55 -29.79
CA ARG A 142 3.11 -15.81 -29.20
C ARG A 142 2.84 -15.93 -27.69
N TYR A 143 2.82 -14.85 -26.93
CA TYR A 143 2.48 -14.90 -25.49
C TYR A 143 0.99 -15.17 -25.24
N GLN A 144 0.10 -14.60 -26.04
CA GLN A 144 -1.34 -14.89 -25.98
C GLN A 144 -1.59 -16.35 -26.35
N VAL A 145 -0.89 -16.86 -27.38
CA VAL A 145 -0.90 -18.28 -27.73
C VAL A 145 -0.34 -19.13 -26.58
N GLY A 146 0.77 -18.72 -25.96
CA GLY A 146 1.35 -19.43 -24.82
C GLY A 146 0.42 -19.53 -23.63
N ARG A 147 -0.31 -18.45 -23.29
CA ARG A 147 -1.34 -18.49 -22.25
C ARG A 147 -2.55 -19.34 -22.64
N ALA A 148 -2.94 -19.33 -23.92
CA ALA A 148 -3.97 -20.24 -24.41
C ALA A 148 -3.54 -21.72 -24.30
N CYS A 149 -2.27 -22.03 -24.60
CA CYS A 149 -1.70 -23.36 -24.40
C CYS A 149 -1.73 -23.78 -22.92
N ALA A 150 -1.42 -22.86 -22.00
CA ALA A 150 -1.52 -23.09 -20.56
C ALA A 150 -2.96 -23.43 -20.12
N ALA A 151 -3.95 -22.69 -20.63
CA ALA A 151 -5.37 -22.94 -20.35
C ALA A 151 -5.90 -24.24 -20.99
N ALA A 152 -5.38 -24.61 -22.17
CA ALA A 152 -5.80 -25.79 -22.93
C ALA A 152 -5.06 -27.09 -22.57
N GLY A 153 -3.85 -26.96 -22.02
CA GLY A 153 -2.93 -28.08 -21.81
C GLY A 153 -2.17 -28.51 -23.06
N TYR A 154 -1.88 -27.59 -23.99
CA TYR A 154 -1.07 -27.86 -25.19
C TYR A 154 0.43 -27.65 -24.90
N ASP A 155 1.04 -28.56 -24.14
CA ASP A 155 2.43 -28.46 -23.70
C ASP A 155 3.46 -28.60 -24.83
N ASP A 156 3.19 -29.45 -25.82
CA ASP A 156 4.05 -29.59 -27.01
C ASP A 156 4.13 -28.26 -27.78
N LEU A 157 2.99 -27.66 -28.13
CA LEU A 157 2.97 -26.35 -28.77
C LEU A 157 3.60 -25.26 -27.89
N TYR A 158 3.36 -25.26 -26.57
CA TYR A 158 3.98 -24.28 -25.68
C TYR A 158 5.52 -24.33 -25.76
N ALA A 159 6.10 -25.53 -25.80
CA ALA A 159 7.53 -25.72 -25.95
C ALA A 159 8.06 -25.22 -27.31
N GLU A 160 7.27 -25.33 -28.39
CA GLU A 160 7.62 -24.80 -29.72
C GLU A 160 7.72 -23.25 -29.77
N LEU A 161 6.99 -22.54 -28.89
CA LEU A 161 6.91 -21.06 -28.94
C LEU A 161 8.19 -20.34 -28.50
N ASP A 162 9.05 -21.04 -27.75
CA ASP A 162 10.31 -20.53 -27.19
C ASP A 162 10.11 -19.19 -26.43
N LEU A 163 9.18 -19.20 -25.48
CA LEU A 163 8.84 -18.02 -24.67
C LEU A 163 9.77 -17.90 -23.46
N LEU A 164 9.98 -16.66 -23.01
CA LEU A 164 10.55 -16.46 -21.68
C LEU A 164 9.56 -16.99 -20.62
N PRO A 165 10.05 -17.57 -19.52
CA PRO A 165 9.19 -18.11 -18.46
C PRO A 165 8.34 -17.00 -17.83
N ASP A 166 7.05 -16.94 -18.16
CA ASP A 166 6.13 -15.90 -17.70
C ASP A 166 5.26 -16.37 -16.52
N VAL A 167 5.14 -15.53 -15.49
CA VAL A 167 4.39 -15.86 -14.27
C VAL A 167 2.88 -15.97 -14.52
N SER A 168 2.31 -15.19 -15.43
CA SER A 168 0.87 -15.26 -15.72
C SER A 168 0.52 -16.54 -16.48
N ILE A 169 1.39 -16.98 -17.39
CA ILE A 169 1.24 -18.28 -18.04
C ILE A 169 1.37 -19.42 -17.01
N ALA A 170 2.30 -19.33 -16.06
CA ALA A 170 2.41 -20.32 -15.00
C ALA A 170 1.16 -20.39 -14.10
N GLU A 171 0.62 -19.24 -13.69
CA GLU A 171 -0.62 -19.21 -12.90
C GLU A 171 -1.80 -19.82 -13.68
N GLU A 172 -1.95 -19.51 -14.97
CA GLU A 172 -2.98 -20.12 -15.82
C GLU A 172 -2.79 -21.64 -15.96
N ALA A 173 -1.55 -22.08 -16.17
CA ALA A 173 -1.21 -23.48 -16.37
C ALA A 173 -1.48 -24.34 -15.13
N ARG A 174 -1.21 -23.78 -13.93
CA ARG A 174 -1.54 -24.40 -12.65
C ARG A 174 -3.04 -24.62 -12.48
N GLU A 175 -3.84 -23.65 -12.92
CA GLU A 175 -5.29 -23.61 -12.70
C GLU A 175 -6.10 -24.28 -13.82
N SER A 176 -5.45 -24.77 -14.89
CA SER A 176 -6.16 -25.38 -16.02
C SER A 176 -6.68 -26.79 -15.75
N GLU A 177 -6.20 -27.44 -14.68
CA GLU A 177 -6.55 -28.84 -14.31
C GLU A 177 -6.25 -29.87 -15.42
N THR A 178 -5.36 -29.55 -16.36
CA THR A 178 -4.95 -30.44 -17.44
C THR A 178 -3.55 -31.04 -17.20
N PRO A 179 -3.26 -32.26 -17.67
CA PRO A 179 -1.91 -32.84 -17.59
C PRO A 179 -0.85 -31.97 -18.29
N GLY A 180 -1.15 -31.42 -19.47
CA GLY A 180 -0.25 -30.54 -20.21
C GLY A 180 -0.06 -29.19 -19.51
N GLY A 181 -1.11 -28.62 -18.91
CA GLY A 181 -0.99 -27.43 -18.06
C GLY A 181 -0.04 -27.65 -16.88
N GLN A 182 -0.14 -28.81 -16.22
CA GLN A 182 0.80 -29.18 -15.16
C GLN A 182 2.24 -29.35 -15.67
N ALA A 183 2.43 -29.80 -16.91
CA ALA A 183 3.75 -29.88 -17.54
C ALA A 183 4.33 -28.48 -17.82
N ILE A 184 3.53 -27.59 -18.40
CA ILE A 184 3.88 -26.18 -18.65
C ILE A 184 4.25 -25.47 -17.34
N PHE A 185 3.42 -25.62 -16.30
CA PHE A 185 3.69 -25.05 -14.98
C PHE A 185 5.04 -25.52 -14.44
N LYS A 186 5.30 -26.84 -14.43
CA LYS A 186 6.59 -27.39 -13.98
C LYS A 186 7.77 -26.86 -14.80
N MET A 187 7.61 -26.72 -16.11
CA MET A 187 8.66 -26.21 -16.98
C MET A 187 9.00 -24.75 -16.66
N ILE A 188 8.00 -23.88 -16.48
CA ILE A 188 8.21 -22.48 -16.08
C ILE A 188 8.81 -22.38 -14.68
N MET A 189 8.30 -23.17 -13.73
CA MET A 189 8.76 -23.15 -12.33
C MET A 189 10.16 -23.73 -12.14
N ALA A 190 10.63 -24.59 -13.05
CA ALA A 190 12.00 -25.10 -13.06
C ALA A 190 13.01 -24.08 -13.60
N ALA A 191 12.56 -23.01 -14.26
CA ALA A 191 13.44 -21.99 -14.79
C ALA A 191 14.11 -21.19 -13.65
N PRO A 192 15.40 -20.83 -13.80
CA PRO A 192 16.11 -20.06 -12.77
C PRO A 192 15.56 -18.64 -12.59
N TYR A 193 14.97 -18.09 -13.66
CA TYR A 193 14.37 -16.76 -13.68
C TYR A 193 13.00 -16.84 -14.34
N ARG A 194 12.05 -16.07 -13.79
CA ARG A 194 10.69 -15.91 -14.29
C ARG A 194 10.39 -14.42 -14.42
N TYR A 195 9.50 -14.07 -15.33
CA TYR A 195 9.25 -12.67 -15.71
C TYR A 195 7.75 -12.36 -15.69
N ALA A 196 7.42 -11.08 -15.53
CA ALA A 196 6.07 -10.55 -15.71
C ALA A 196 5.96 -9.91 -17.10
N ILE A 197 6.01 -10.74 -18.14
CA ILE A 197 5.91 -10.31 -19.54
C ILE A 197 4.48 -9.88 -19.85
N MET A 198 3.51 -10.66 -19.40
CA MET A 198 2.07 -10.35 -19.52
C MET A 198 1.58 -9.58 -18.29
N ASN A 199 0.81 -8.51 -18.53
CA ASN A 199 0.17 -7.72 -17.47
C ASN A 199 -1.33 -7.53 -17.73
N ASP A 200 -2.14 -8.29 -17.00
CA ASP A 200 -3.61 -8.29 -17.08
C ASP A 200 -4.23 -6.94 -16.75
N TYR A 201 -3.57 -6.11 -15.95
CA TYR A 201 -4.08 -4.80 -15.55
C TYR A 201 -3.96 -3.76 -16.65
N ASP A 202 -2.94 -3.87 -17.50
CA ASP A 202 -2.67 -2.92 -18.59
C ASP A 202 -3.03 -3.51 -19.96
N LEU A 203 -3.48 -4.77 -19.99
CA LEU A 203 -3.68 -5.56 -21.21
C LEU A 203 -2.44 -5.50 -22.13
N SER A 204 -1.25 -5.53 -21.51
CA SER A 204 0.02 -5.28 -22.18
C SER A 204 0.94 -6.50 -22.12
N ILE A 205 1.84 -6.58 -23.10
CA ILE A 205 2.81 -7.66 -23.26
C ILE A 205 4.16 -7.05 -23.62
N ASN A 206 5.17 -7.29 -22.80
CA ASN A 206 6.54 -6.84 -23.06
C ASN A 206 7.28 -7.80 -24.01
N LEU A 207 7.33 -7.47 -25.30
CA LEU A 207 8.03 -8.28 -26.29
C LEU A 207 9.55 -8.01 -26.38
N ASP A 208 10.11 -7.08 -25.58
CA ASP A 208 11.54 -6.83 -25.57
C ASP A 208 12.28 -7.90 -24.76
N SER A 209 12.70 -8.96 -25.45
CA SER A 209 13.44 -10.07 -24.83
C SER A 209 14.83 -9.65 -24.30
N LYS A 210 15.38 -8.50 -24.72
CA LYS A 210 16.65 -7.98 -24.17
C LYS A 210 16.43 -7.25 -22.86
N ASN A 211 15.22 -6.77 -22.62
CA ASN A 211 14.83 -6.09 -21.38
C ASN A 211 13.47 -6.59 -20.88
N PRO A 212 13.39 -7.87 -20.45
CA PRO A 212 12.13 -8.47 -19.98
C PRO A 212 11.66 -7.93 -18.63
N GLY A 213 12.46 -7.07 -17.98
CA GLY A 213 12.21 -6.55 -16.64
C GLY A 213 12.91 -7.38 -15.55
N ALA A 214 12.60 -7.04 -14.30
CA ALA A 214 13.13 -7.76 -13.13
C ALA A 214 12.48 -9.15 -13.00
N SER A 215 13.15 -10.05 -12.28
CA SER A 215 12.57 -11.36 -11.96
C SER A 215 11.26 -11.18 -11.20
N ALA A 216 10.25 -11.94 -11.59
CA ALA A 216 8.92 -11.97 -11.00
C ALA A 216 8.68 -13.31 -10.28
N PHE A 217 7.67 -13.30 -9.42
CA PHE A 217 7.19 -14.47 -8.68
C PHE A 217 5.69 -14.59 -8.86
N LEU A 218 5.16 -15.78 -8.62
CA LEU A 218 3.71 -15.98 -8.61
C LEU A 218 3.12 -15.11 -7.49
N ASN A 219 2.08 -14.35 -7.81
CA ASN A 219 1.49 -13.39 -6.87
C ASN A 219 -0.02 -13.55 -6.74
N GLY A 220 -0.66 -14.43 -7.52
CA GLY A 220 -2.10 -14.67 -7.53
C GLY A 220 -2.92 -13.55 -8.16
N HIS A 221 -2.29 -12.60 -8.87
CA HIS A 221 -2.99 -11.50 -9.55
C HIS A 221 -3.48 -11.87 -10.95
N THR A 222 -2.97 -12.94 -11.55
CA THR A 222 -3.39 -13.33 -12.90
C THR A 222 -4.88 -13.67 -12.92
N THR A 223 -5.59 -13.15 -13.92
CA THR A 223 -7.00 -13.44 -14.17
C THR A 223 -7.12 -14.78 -14.89
N VAL A 224 -6.95 -15.86 -14.13
CA VAL A 224 -7.06 -17.24 -14.63
C VAL A 224 -8.49 -17.62 -14.99
N ARG A 225 -8.67 -18.72 -15.73
CA ARG A 225 -9.96 -19.19 -16.27
C ARG A 225 -11.11 -19.19 -15.28
N TRP A 226 -10.92 -19.71 -14.06
CA TRP A 226 -12.01 -19.77 -13.09
C TRP A 226 -12.44 -18.38 -12.60
N LYS A 227 -11.53 -17.39 -12.58
CA LYS A 227 -11.87 -16.00 -12.22
C LYS A 227 -12.80 -15.37 -13.25
N LEU A 228 -12.70 -15.79 -14.52
CA LEU A 228 -13.60 -15.38 -15.60
C LEU A 228 -15.01 -15.98 -15.51
N GLN A 229 -15.28 -16.92 -14.60
CA GLN A 229 -16.62 -17.49 -14.46
C GLN A 229 -17.56 -16.57 -13.68
N HIS A 230 -17.01 -15.67 -12.86
CA HIS A 230 -17.82 -14.67 -12.18
C HIS A 230 -18.32 -13.64 -13.18
N ARG A 231 -19.61 -13.30 -13.08
CA ARG A 231 -20.26 -12.28 -13.87
C ARG A 231 -21.14 -11.41 -13.00
N ASN A 232 -21.14 -10.12 -13.30
CA ASN A 232 -22.02 -9.14 -12.71
C ASN A 232 -23.28 -9.01 -13.58
N GLU A 233 -24.45 -9.05 -12.95
CA GLU A 233 -25.70 -8.73 -13.64
C GLU A 233 -25.67 -7.29 -14.17
N LEU A 234 -26.14 -7.09 -15.41
CA LEU A 234 -26.33 -5.77 -15.98
C LEU A 234 -27.21 -4.92 -15.05
N GLN A 235 -26.64 -3.84 -14.50
CA GLN A 235 -27.32 -3.05 -13.48
C GLN A 235 -28.66 -2.47 -13.97
N GLN A 236 -29.68 -2.55 -13.12
CA GLN A 236 -31.01 -1.97 -13.30
C GLN A 236 -31.05 -0.42 -13.32
N LYS A 237 -29.91 0.26 -13.43
CA LYS A 237 -29.82 1.73 -13.64
C LYS A 237 -28.79 2.11 -14.72
N ALA A 238 -28.70 1.33 -15.80
CA ALA A 238 -27.73 1.56 -16.87
C ALA A 238 -28.02 2.82 -17.73
N TYR A 239 -29.26 3.29 -17.78
CA TYR A 239 -29.66 4.45 -18.57
C TYR A 239 -29.20 5.77 -17.91
N GLY A 240 -28.63 6.66 -18.72
CA GLY A 240 -28.17 7.97 -18.22
C GLY A 240 -26.81 7.93 -17.51
N PHE A 241 -26.18 6.76 -17.39
CA PHE A 241 -24.79 6.64 -16.93
C PHE A 241 -23.84 7.11 -18.03
N ARG A 242 -23.75 8.44 -18.19
CA ARG A 242 -22.84 9.08 -19.13
C ARG A 242 -21.41 8.81 -18.71
N ILE A 243 -20.53 8.71 -19.71
CA ILE A 243 -19.08 8.68 -19.52
C ILE A 243 -18.64 10.04 -18.93
N LEU A 244 -18.81 10.22 -17.62
CA LEU A 244 -18.30 11.38 -16.89
C LEU A 244 -16.79 11.24 -16.80
N ARG A 245 -16.13 11.79 -17.82
CA ARG A 245 -14.68 11.93 -17.99
C ARG A 245 -13.95 10.60 -18.16
N ALA A 246 -12.90 10.68 -18.96
CA ALA A 246 -11.87 9.67 -19.17
C ALA A 246 -11.28 9.19 -17.83
N ARG A 247 -11.97 8.32 -17.11
CA ARG A 247 -11.28 7.26 -16.38
C ARG A 247 -10.49 6.53 -17.44
N THR A 248 -9.20 6.31 -17.23
CA THR A 248 -8.44 5.38 -18.07
C THR A 248 -9.02 3.99 -17.78
N TRP A 249 -10.02 3.59 -18.57
CA TRP A 249 -10.74 2.33 -18.41
C TRP A 249 -9.77 1.18 -18.61
N LYS A 250 -9.64 0.35 -17.58
CA LYS A 250 -8.94 -0.94 -17.67
C LYS A 250 -10.01 -1.99 -17.64
N TRP A 251 -10.40 -2.45 -18.83
CA TRP A 251 -11.38 -3.52 -18.94
C TRP A 251 -10.79 -4.83 -18.42
N SER A 252 -11.68 -5.79 -18.13
CA SER A 252 -11.28 -7.19 -17.90
C SER A 252 -10.38 -7.68 -19.06
N ILE A 253 -9.67 -8.79 -18.87
CA ILE A 253 -8.88 -9.38 -19.96
C ILE A 253 -9.73 -9.80 -21.17
N GLU A 254 -11.04 -9.92 -20.98
CA GLU A 254 -12.04 -10.19 -22.01
C GLU A 254 -12.59 -8.92 -22.67
N GLU A 255 -12.32 -7.76 -22.06
CA GLU A 255 -12.75 -6.42 -22.44
C GLU A 255 -14.25 -6.11 -22.22
N ASP A 256 -14.96 -6.98 -21.49
CA ASP A 256 -16.40 -6.90 -21.20
C ASP A 256 -16.72 -6.50 -19.75
N ASP A 257 -15.72 -6.30 -18.90
CA ASP A 257 -15.90 -5.96 -17.47
C ASP A 257 -16.74 -6.99 -16.68
N HIS A 258 -16.73 -8.25 -17.13
CA HIS A 258 -17.46 -9.35 -16.52
C HIS A 258 -18.98 -9.16 -16.47
N ILE A 259 -19.58 -8.37 -17.37
CA ILE A 259 -21.03 -8.22 -17.39
C ILE A 259 -21.74 -9.41 -18.04
N ASP A 260 -22.93 -9.74 -17.55
CA ASP A 260 -23.83 -10.72 -18.16
C ASP A 260 -25.30 -10.39 -17.84
N GLU A 261 -26.23 -11.12 -18.43
CA GLU A 261 -27.68 -10.95 -18.17
C GLU A 261 -28.04 -11.34 -16.73
N LYS A 262 -27.30 -12.27 -16.13
CA LYS A 262 -27.51 -12.74 -14.76
C LYS A 262 -26.20 -12.83 -14.01
N GLU A 263 -26.24 -12.57 -12.71
CA GLU A 263 -25.07 -12.74 -11.85
C GLU A 263 -24.66 -14.22 -11.81
N SER A 264 -23.36 -14.47 -11.91
CA SER A 264 -22.78 -15.79 -11.71
C SER A 264 -21.63 -15.70 -10.74
N TYR A 265 -21.55 -16.68 -9.84
CA TYR A 265 -20.53 -16.75 -8.80
C TYR A 265 -19.42 -17.73 -9.16
N TRP A 266 -18.27 -17.58 -8.52
CA TRP A 266 -17.22 -18.60 -8.60
C TRP A 266 -17.71 -19.93 -8.03
N PRO A 267 -17.15 -21.07 -8.52
CA PRO A 267 -17.33 -22.36 -7.89
C PRO A 267 -17.03 -22.29 -6.38
N GLU A 268 -17.83 -22.97 -5.56
CA GLU A 268 -17.75 -22.91 -4.10
C GLU A 268 -16.34 -23.20 -3.55
N LYS A 269 -15.59 -24.09 -4.22
CA LYS A 269 -14.20 -24.43 -3.87
C LYS A 269 -13.25 -23.23 -3.85
N TYR A 270 -13.53 -22.16 -4.60
CA TYR A 270 -12.70 -20.95 -4.63
C TYR A 270 -13.20 -19.86 -3.66
N ASN A 271 -14.37 -20.06 -3.03
CA ASN A 271 -14.91 -19.18 -2.00
C ASN A 271 -14.47 -19.59 -0.59
N ILE A 272 -13.91 -20.80 -0.43
CA ILE A 272 -13.47 -21.35 0.85
C ILE A 272 -11.95 -21.47 0.83
N LEU A 273 -11.29 -20.95 1.86
CA LEU A 273 -9.86 -21.13 2.03
C LEU A 273 -9.53 -22.57 2.41
N THR A 274 -8.57 -23.17 1.70
CA THR A 274 -7.92 -24.42 2.11
C THR A 274 -7.12 -24.23 3.41
N PRO A 275 -6.81 -25.29 4.15
CA PRO A 275 -5.95 -25.20 5.34
C PRO A 275 -4.59 -24.55 5.06
N GLU A 276 -4.01 -24.84 3.89
CA GLU A 276 -2.74 -24.27 3.43
C GLU A 276 -2.85 -22.77 3.12
N GLU A 277 -3.94 -22.34 2.49
CA GLU A 277 -4.20 -20.92 2.24
C GLU A 277 -4.54 -20.16 3.53
N ALA A 278 -5.24 -20.80 4.47
CA ALA A 278 -5.53 -20.22 5.78
C ALA A 278 -4.26 -20.01 6.62
N GLN A 279 -3.27 -20.91 6.50
CA GLN A 279 -1.95 -20.72 7.13
C GLN A 279 -1.28 -19.42 6.68
N LEU A 280 -1.48 -19.03 5.42
CA LEU A 280 -0.90 -17.80 4.89
C LEU A 280 -1.30 -16.60 5.74
N LEU A 281 -2.48 -16.57 6.36
CA LEU A 281 -2.96 -15.43 7.17
C LEU A 281 -2.01 -15.04 8.31
N TYR A 282 -1.28 -16.00 8.89
CA TYR A 282 -0.42 -15.78 10.06
C TYR A 282 1.04 -16.20 9.86
N THR A 283 1.39 -16.88 8.76
CA THR A 283 2.79 -17.17 8.42
C THR A 283 3.37 -16.11 7.47
N PRO A 284 4.71 -15.99 7.38
CA PRO A 284 5.35 -15.20 6.33
C PRO A 284 4.86 -15.63 4.94
N LEU A 285 4.58 -14.67 4.06
CA LEU A 285 4.13 -14.97 2.71
C LEU A 285 5.27 -15.61 1.91
N PRO A 286 5.05 -16.79 1.29
CA PRO A 286 6.04 -17.41 0.42
C PRO A 286 6.33 -16.50 -0.77
N GLN A 287 7.49 -16.71 -1.40
CA GLN A 287 7.90 -15.90 -2.54
C GLN A 287 6.94 -16.09 -3.72
N ASP A 288 6.57 -17.35 -3.99
CA ASP A 288 5.54 -17.74 -4.95
C ASP A 288 4.23 -18.01 -4.21
N LEU A 289 3.24 -17.14 -4.42
CA LEU A 289 1.90 -17.31 -3.88
C LEU A 289 1.08 -18.32 -4.71
N PRO A 290 0.21 -19.12 -4.05
CA PRO A 290 -0.79 -19.91 -4.76
C PRO A 290 -1.81 -18.99 -5.48
N THR A 291 -2.45 -19.49 -6.54
CA THR A 291 -3.54 -18.76 -7.19
C THR A 291 -4.76 -18.94 -6.30
N MET A 292 -5.20 -17.87 -5.66
CA MET A 292 -6.31 -17.92 -4.72
C MET A 292 -7.06 -16.59 -4.68
N LYS A 293 -8.24 -16.59 -4.03
CA LYS A 293 -8.93 -15.35 -3.66
C LYS A 293 -8.15 -14.66 -2.53
N LYS A 294 -7.59 -13.48 -2.83
CA LYS A 294 -6.69 -12.78 -1.89
C LYS A 294 -7.38 -11.77 -0.98
N ASP A 295 -8.68 -11.52 -1.17
CA ASP A 295 -9.40 -10.43 -0.51
C ASP A 295 -9.22 -10.46 1.02
N LEU A 296 -9.40 -11.63 1.66
CA LEU A 296 -9.22 -11.76 3.11
C LEU A 296 -7.77 -11.50 3.54
N LEU A 297 -6.77 -12.00 2.80
CA LEU A 297 -5.35 -11.78 3.11
C LEU A 297 -5.01 -10.28 3.04
N ILE A 298 -5.53 -9.59 2.02
CA ILE A 298 -5.35 -8.15 1.82
C ILE A 298 -6.03 -7.38 2.95
N GLN A 299 -7.29 -7.70 3.24
CA GLN A 299 -8.10 -7.05 4.29
C GLN A 299 -7.47 -7.24 5.67
N MET A 300 -7.03 -8.44 6.03
CA MET A 300 -6.35 -8.69 7.31
C MET A 300 -5.00 -7.95 7.40
N ALA A 301 -4.21 -7.93 6.34
CA ALA A 301 -2.96 -7.19 6.31
C ALA A 301 -3.19 -5.67 6.45
N ALA A 302 -4.24 -5.14 5.81
CA ALA A 302 -4.66 -3.75 5.96
C ALA A 302 -5.15 -3.45 7.37
N TYR A 303 -6.01 -4.31 7.93
CA TYR A 303 -6.60 -4.17 9.26
C TYR A 303 -5.53 -4.11 10.36
N ASP A 304 -4.51 -4.98 10.26
CA ASP A 304 -3.37 -5.02 11.18
C ASP A 304 -2.37 -3.86 10.95
N GLY A 305 -2.41 -3.22 9.78
CA GLY A 305 -1.45 -2.21 9.36
C GLY A 305 -0.07 -2.81 9.02
N ASN A 306 -0.03 -4.05 8.53
CA ASN A 306 1.21 -4.72 8.15
C ASN A 306 1.69 -4.25 6.77
N VAL A 307 2.65 -3.32 6.75
CA VAL A 307 3.16 -2.68 5.52
C VAL A 307 3.68 -3.69 4.51
N ASP A 308 4.58 -4.60 4.90
CA ASP A 308 5.22 -5.54 3.97
C ASP A 308 4.18 -6.49 3.35
N ARG A 309 3.33 -7.05 4.22
CA ARG A 309 2.31 -8.00 3.82
C ARG A 309 1.26 -7.35 2.91
N TYR A 310 0.80 -6.15 3.28
CA TYR A 310 -0.16 -5.40 2.49
C TYR A 310 0.41 -5.03 1.12
N ALA A 311 1.62 -4.47 1.07
CA ALA A 311 2.26 -4.07 -0.19
C ALA A 311 2.49 -5.26 -1.14
N ARG A 312 2.79 -6.45 -0.61
CA ARG A 312 2.96 -7.67 -1.41
C ARG A 312 1.65 -8.26 -1.94
N LEU A 313 0.55 -8.13 -1.19
CA LEU A 313 -0.74 -8.74 -1.56
C LEU A 313 -1.61 -7.81 -2.41
N ALA A 314 -1.60 -6.52 -2.09
CA ALA A 314 -2.49 -5.52 -2.63
C ALA A 314 -2.51 -5.55 -4.17
N SER A 315 -3.71 -5.52 -4.73
CA SER A 315 -3.91 -5.47 -6.17
C SER A 315 -3.64 -4.07 -6.73
N TYR A 316 -3.43 -3.98 -8.05
CA TYR A 316 -3.49 -2.70 -8.75
C TYR A 316 -4.94 -2.24 -9.04
N TRP A 317 -5.95 -3.08 -8.82
CA TRP A 317 -7.37 -2.71 -8.93
C TRP A 317 -7.78 -1.71 -7.83
N PRO A 318 -8.84 -0.91 -8.07
CA PRO A 318 -9.44 -0.07 -7.04
C PRO A 318 -9.80 -0.89 -5.80
N MET A 319 -9.60 -0.26 -4.66
CA MET A 319 -9.93 -0.83 -3.35
C MET A 319 -11.45 -1.02 -3.24
N ASP A 320 -11.87 -2.20 -2.82
CA ASP A 320 -13.28 -2.39 -2.43
C ASP A 320 -13.59 -1.64 -1.13
N GLU A 321 -14.87 -1.62 -0.74
CA GLU A 321 -15.29 -0.93 0.48
C GLU A 321 -14.70 -1.53 1.76
N VAL A 322 -14.63 -2.86 1.84
CA VAL A 322 -14.17 -3.58 3.04
C VAL A 322 -12.68 -3.36 3.25
N GLU A 323 -11.88 -3.45 2.19
CA GLU A 323 -10.46 -3.16 2.20
C GLU A 323 -10.21 -1.69 2.58
N ARG A 324 -11.00 -0.75 2.06
CA ARG A 324 -10.90 0.68 2.42
C ARG A 324 -11.11 0.92 3.89
N VAL A 325 -12.13 0.30 4.46
CA VAL A 325 -12.38 0.31 5.90
C VAL A 325 -11.20 -0.28 6.67
N CYS A 326 -10.66 -1.43 6.24
CA CYS A 326 -9.52 -2.07 6.87
C CYS A 326 -8.26 -1.19 6.82
N VAL A 327 -8.02 -0.51 5.69
CA VAL A 327 -6.90 0.44 5.53
C VAL A 327 -7.03 1.61 6.49
N ILE A 328 -8.21 2.24 6.55
CA ILE A 328 -8.47 3.35 7.49
C ILE A 328 -8.18 2.89 8.92
N ARG A 329 -8.69 1.73 9.32
CA ARG A 329 -8.39 1.18 10.63
C ARG A 329 -6.90 0.91 10.83
N GLY A 330 -6.22 0.26 9.89
CA GLY A 330 -4.78 0.01 9.98
C GLY A 330 -3.98 1.28 10.20
N ILE A 331 -4.37 2.38 9.53
CA ILE A 331 -3.76 3.71 9.70
C ILE A 331 -3.97 4.23 11.13
N TYR A 332 -5.19 4.12 11.65
CA TYR A 332 -5.50 4.51 13.04
C TYR A 332 -4.68 3.74 14.07
N TYR A 333 -4.39 2.45 13.84
CA TYR A 333 -3.73 1.58 14.82
C TYR A 333 -2.21 1.47 14.64
N ASN A 334 -1.67 1.71 13.44
CA ASN A 334 -0.27 1.50 13.12
C ASN A 334 0.38 2.73 12.46
N THR A 335 1.33 3.37 13.16
CA THR A 335 2.01 4.59 12.70
C THR A 335 2.86 4.36 11.44
N LEU A 336 3.52 3.21 11.30
CA LEU A 336 4.32 2.91 10.11
C LEU A 336 3.42 2.76 8.88
N PHE A 337 2.25 2.14 9.06
CA PHE A 337 1.24 2.02 8.00
C PHE A 337 0.65 3.38 7.60
N ALA A 338 0.39 4.25 8.56
CA ALA A 338 -0.01 5.64 8.30
C ALA A 338 1.05 6.38 7.47
N ARG A 339 2.34 6.22 7.82
CA ARG A 339 3.45 6.82 7.06
C ARG A 339 3.58 6.23 5.66
N PHE A 340 3.43 4.92 5.52
CA PHE A 340 3.43 4.24 4.22
C PHE A 340 2.34 4.81 3.31
N TRP A 341 1.10 4.95 3.81
CA TRP A 341 0.00 5.51 3.03
C TRP A 341 0.18 6.99 2.69
N ALA A 342 0.77 7.79 3.57
CA ALA A 342 1.11 9.17 3.23
C ALA A 342 2.12 9.26 2.07
N GLU A 343 3.11 8.36 2.02
CA GLU A 343 4.03 8.27 0.89
C GLU A 343 3.36 7.78 -0.39
N GLU A 344 2.42 6.82 -0.30
CA GLU A 344 1.61 6.39 -1.46
C GLU A 344 0.80 7.56 -2.05
N ILE A 345 0.19 8.39 -1.17
CA ILE A 345 -0.54 9.59 -1.57
C ILE A 345 0.38 10.60 -2.25
N LYS A 346 1.54 10.87 -1.65
CA LYS A 346 2.54 11.79 -2.19
C LYS A 346 3.05 11.35 -3.57
N LYS A 347 3.25 10.05 -3.78
CA LYS A 347 3.66 9.47 -5.06
C LYS A 347 2.52 9.39 -6.08
N ASN A 348 1.27 9.65 -5.66
CA ASN A 348 0.06 9.52 -6.48
C ASN A 348 0.04 8.17 -7.21
N THR A 349 0.29 7.07 -6.47
CA THR A 349 0.34 5.73 -7.04
C THR A 349 -1.00 5.36 -7.68
N ARG A 350 -1.01 4.34 -8.57
CA ARG A 350 -2.25 3.90 -9.25
C ARG A 350 -3.39 3.61 -8.27
N ARG A 351 -3.04 3.06 -7.10
CA ARG A 351 -3.99 2.77 -6.03
C ARG A 351 -4.65 4.03 -5.49
N VAL A 352 -3.87 5.09 -5.27
CA VAL A 352 -4.37 6.42 -4.86
C VAL A 352 -5.20 7.08 -5.96
N GLN A 353 -4.82 6.92 -7.22
CA GLN A 353 -5.62 7.44 -8.35
C GLN A 353 -7.02 6.82 -8.40
N GLY A 354 -7.16 5.55 -8.00
CA GLY A 354 -8.46 4.88 -7.85
C GLY A 354 -9.36 5.43 -6.73
N LEU A 355 -8.79 6.13 -5.74
CA LEU A 355 -9.50 6.60 -4.55
C LEU A 355 -10.08 8.03 -4.65
N LYS A 356 -9.73 8.78 -5.70
CA LYS A 356 -9.91 10.25 -5.76
C LYS A 356 -11.33 10.78 -5.48
N ASN A 357 -12.38 10.02 -5.81
CA ASN A 357 -13.77 10.45 -5.55
C ASN A 357 -14.45 9.69 -4.39
N ASN A 358 -13.89 8.56 -3.92
CA ASN A 358 -14.60 7.57 -3.09
C ASN A 358 -13.82 7.13 -1.84
N GLY A 359 -13.01 8.00 -1.22
CA GLY A 359 -12.38 7.67 0.08
C GLY A 359 -11.01 8.25 0.36
N LEU A 360 -10.39 8.97 -0.59
CA LEU A 360 -9.09 9.61 -0.35
C LEU A 360 -9.12 10.60 0.84
N SER A 361 -10.22 11.34 1.01
CA SER A 361 -10.41 12.24 2.16
C SER A 361 -10.36 11.49 3.49
N LEU A 362 -11.05 10.35 3.59
CA LEU A 362 -11.10 9.54 4.82
C LEU A 362 -9.73 8.97 5.20
N ILE A 363 -8.92 8.56 4.20
CA ILE A 363 -7.55 8.10 4.44
C ILE A 363 -6.66 9.25 4.91
N LYS A 364 -6.78 10.44 4.30
CA LYS A 364 -6.06 11.64 4.76
C LYS A 364 -6.45 12.02 6.19
N GLU A 365 -7.74 12.04 6.51
CA GLU A 365 -8.24 12.24 7.88
C GLU A 365 -7.63 11.22 8.85
N ALA A 366 -7.64 9.93 8.52
CA ALA A 366 -7.08 8.90 9.38
C ALA A 366 -5.57 9.09 9.63
N ILE A 367 -4.80 9.50 8.61
CA ILE A 367 -3.37 9.77 8.73
C ILE A 367 -3.14 10.94 9.70
N SER A 368 -3.83 12.06 9.49
CA SER A 368 -3.68 13.24 10.35
C SER A 368 -4.16 12.98 11.78
N ALA A 369 -5.24 12.21 11.93
CA ALA A 369 -5.69 11.74 13.23
C ALA A 369 -4.60 10.94 13.96
N ARG A 370 -3.96 9.99 13.26
CA ARG A 370 -2.88 9.19 13.83
C ARG A 370 -1.69 10.06 14.25
N ARG A 371 -1.35 11.09 13.47
CA ARG A 371 -0.28 12.05 13.80
C ARG A 371 -0.57 12.82 15.08
N ILE A 372 -1.79 13.32 15.24
CA ILE A 372 -2.23 13.99 16.48
C ILE A 372 -2.16 13.03 17.68
N MET A 373 -2.65 11.80 17.52
CA MET A 373 -2.63 10.79 18.59
C MET A 373 -1.23 10.42 19.09
N ILE A 374 -0.22 10.48 18.21
CA ILE A 374 1.19 10.28 18.60
C ILE A 374 1.88 11.59 18.99
N ASN A 375 1.14 12.69 19.14
CA ASN A 375 1.64 14.00 19.54
C ASN A 375 2.61 14.66 18.54
N ASP A 376 2.46 14.32 17.26
CA ASP A 376 3.13 15.05 16.17
C ASP A 376 2.38 16.36 15.89
N VAL A 377 3.03 17.48 16.23
CA VAL A 377 2.47 18.83 16.06
C VAL A 377 2.84 19.45 14.71
N GLU A 378 3.77 18.86 13.94
CA GLU A 378 4.33 19.48 12.73
C GLU A 378 3.25 19.76 11.67
N GLU A 379 2.18 18.95 11.66
CA GLU A 379 1.07 19.09 10.71
C GLU A 379 0.28 20.38 10.88
N PHE A 380 0.10 20.85 12.11
CA PHE A 380 -0.83 21.93 12.44
C PHE A 380 -0.20 23.09 13.21
N ILE A 381 1.11 23.01 13.52
CA ILE A 381 1.81 24.06 14.27
C ILE A 381 1.70 25.43 13.58
N ASN A 382 1.62 25.46 12.25
CA ASN A 382 1.49 26.66 11.43
C ASN A 382 0.04 26.92 10.96
N GLY A 383 -0.95 26.30 11.61
CA GLY A 383 -2.34 26.28 11.16
C GLY A 383 -2.65 25.05 10.29
N TRP A 384 -3.93 24.87 9.96
CA TRP A 384 -4.39 23.75 9.14
C TRP A 384 -4.40 24.12 7.65
N PRO A 385 -3.94 23.26 6.73
CA PRO A 385 -3.99 23.55 5.29
C PRO A 385 -5.43 23.70 4.78
N GLU A 386 -5.70 24.73 3.96
CA GLU A 386 -7.08 25.09 3.52
C GLU A 386 -7.79 23.96 2.74
N ASP A 387 -7.05 23.21 1.92
CA ASP A 387 -7.59 22.16 1.04
C ASP A 387 -7.51 20.74 1.66
N GLU A 388 -7.10 20.61 2.92
CA GLU A 388 -6.92 19.31 3.58
C GLU A 388 -8.04 18.99 4.59
N PRO A 389 -8.59 17.78 4.58
CA PRO A 389 -9.71 17.42 5.46
C PRO A 389 -9.23 17.32 6.93
N GLN A 390 -10.04 17.83 7.85
CA GLN A 390 -9.74 17.79 9.28
C GLN A 390 -10.20 16.47 9.91
N PRO A 391 -9.35 15.79 10.70
CA PRO A 391 -9.71 14.53 11.32
C PRO A 391 -10.81 14.71 12.38
N ARG A 392 -11.74 13.75 12.41
CA ARG A 392 -12.89 13.78 13.32
C ARG A 392 -12.66 13.00 14.61
N VAL A 393 -11.91 11.90 14.56
CA VAL A 393 -11.60 11.05 15.72
C VAL A 393 -10.11 11.12 16.01
N ILE A 394 -9.71 11.88 17.03
CA ILE A 394 -8.28 12.13 17.34
C ILE A 394 -7.83 11.52 18.68
N TRP A 395 -8.65 10.66 19.28
CA TRP A 395 -8.43 10.10 20.63
C TRP A 395 -8.43 8.57 20.72
N LYS A 396 -8.57 7.86 19.59
CA LYS A 396 -8.71 6.40 19.54
C LYS A 396 -7.98 5.80 18.34
N PRO A 397 -7.13 4.77 18.53
CA PRO A 397 -6.92 3.97 19.75
C PRO A 397 -5.99 4.58 20.79
N LEU A 398 -5.29 5.67 20.46
CA LEU A 398 -4.29 6.28 21.34
C LEU A 398 -4.78 7.65 21.81
N LYS A 399 -4.53 7.96 23.09
CA LYS A 399 -4.87 9.24 23.69
C LYS A 399 -3.74 10.24 23.40
N PRO A 400 -4.01 11.36 22.71
CA PRO A 400 -3.03 12.44 22.62
C PRO A 400 -2.77 13.05 24.00
N CYS A 401 -1.65 13.76 24.11
CA CYS A 401 -1.29 14.56 25.28
C CYS A 401 -2.21 15.78 25.37
N GLU A 402 -2.62 16.14 26.59
CA GLU A 402 -3.45 17.33 26.82
C GLU A 402 -2.85 18.62 26.25
N HIS A 403 -1.51 18.77 26.28
CA HIS A 403 -0.84 19.94 25.72
C HIS A 403 -1.00 20.03 24.20
N VAL A 404 -1.00 18.89 23.51
CA VAL A 404 -1.21 18.83 22.06
C VAL A 404 -2.64 19.22 21.71
N LEU A 405 -3.63 18.79 22.51
CA LEU A 405 -5.03 19.18 22.31
C LEU A 405 -5.27 20.68 22.53
N LYS A 406 -4.65 21.26 23.58
CA LYS A 406 -4.67 22.71 23.83
C LYS A 406 -4.05 23.48 22.66
N LEU A 407 -2.87 23.06 22.22
CA LEU A 407 -2.17 23.67 21.10
C LEU A 407 -2.95 23.55 19.79
N LEU A 408 -3.60 22.41 19.54
CA LEU A 408 -4.46 22.18 18.38
C LEU A 408 -5.65 23.16 18.39
N ALA A 409 -6.32 23.31 19.53
CA ALA A 409 -7.44 24.24 19.69
C ALA A 409 -7.03 25.71 19.52
N GLU A 410 -5.80 26.06 19.89
CA GLU A 410 -5.22 27.40 19.72
C GLU A 410 -4.84 27.68 18.25
N ARG A 411 -4.08 26.78 17.62
CA ARG A 411 -3.55 26.94 16.26
C ARG A 411 -4.57 26.66 15.16
N VAL A 412 -5.59 25.85 15.46
CA VAL A 412 -6.65 25.47 14.51
C VAL A 412 -8.02 25.67 15.18
N PRO A 413 -8.54 26.91 15.22
CA PRO A 413 -9.80 27.22 15.90
C PRO A 413 -11.00 26.41 15.40
N SER A 414 -11.02 26.00 14.13
CA SER A 414 -12.07 25.14 13.56
C SER A 414 -12.12 23.73 14.18
N MET A 415 -11.02 23.25 14.77
CA MET A 415 -10.94 21.95 15.44
C MET A 415 -11.18 22.02 16.96
N LYS A 416 -11.56 23.18 17.52
CA LYS A 416 -11.85 23.33 18.96
C LYS A 416 -12.86 22.30 19.48
N LYS A 417 -13.93 22.05 18.73
CA LYS A 417 -14.94 21.04 19.08
C LYS A 417 -14.31 19.65 19.16
N THR A 418 -13.51 19.26 18.16
CA THR A 418 -12.84 17.97 18.10
C THR A 418 -11.83 17.81 19.24
N ALA A 419 -11.06 18.85 19.56
CA ALA A 419 -10.14 18.85 20.69
C ALA A 419 -10.87 18.70 22.04
N ALA A 420 -11.99 19.42 22.23
CA ALA A 420 -12.82 19.31 23.43
C ALA A 420 -13.47 17.91 23.56
N LEU A 421 -13.94 17.32 22.45
CA LEU A 421 -14.41 15.93 22.42
C LEU A 421 -13.33 14.96 22.88
N ALA A 422 -12.11 15.12 22.36
CA ALA A 422 -10.96 14.31 22.77
C ALA A 422 -10.66 14.45 24.27
N CYS A 423 -10.73 15.66 24.83
CA CYS A 423 -10.56 15.88 26.28
C CYS A 423 -11.63 15.13 27.10
N ILE A 424 -12.90 15.12 26.68
CA ILE A 424 -13.97 14.38 27.37
C ILE A 424 -13.67 12.87 27.37
N PHE A 425 -13.30 12.31 26.21
CA PHE A 425 -13.01 10.88 26.08
C PHE A 425 -11.69 10.46 26.76
N CYS A 426 -10.73 11.38 26.88
CA CYS A 426 -9.47 11.15 27.57
C CYS A 426 -9.52 11.44 29.07
N ASP A 427 -10.59 12.07 29.56
CA ASP A 427 -10.78 12.55 30.94
C ASP A 427 -9.76 13.65 31.35
N TYR A 428 -9.54 14.63 30.46
CA TYR A 428 -8.67 15.79 30.69
C TYR A 428 -9.49 17.04 31.05
N GLU A 429 -9.94 17.15 32.30
CA GLU A 429 -10.77 18.25 32.80
C GLU A 429 -10.12 19.64 32.62
N ASP A 430 -8.86 19.79 33.01
CA ASP A 430 -8.14 21.07 32.90
C ASP A 430 -8.02 21.55 31.44
N ALA A 431 -7.68 20.62 30.53
CA ALA A 431 -7.58 20.92 29.12
C ALA A 431 -8.93 21.27 28.49
N TYR A 432 -9.99 20.57 28.88
CA TYR A 432 -11.34 20.86 28.46
C TYR A 432 -11.78 22.28 28.86
N ASN A 433 -11.52 22.66 30.11
CA ASN A 433 -11.85 23.99 30.64
C ASN A 433 -11.06 25.09 29.93
N GLU A 434 -9.78 24.87 29.65
CA GLU A 434 -8.91 25.83 28.96
C GLU A 434 -9.30 26.03 27.48
N ILE A 435 -9.67 24.95 26.79
CA ILE A 435 -10.14 25.02 25.39
C ILE A 435 -11.45 25.82 25.30
N ASN A 436 -12.29 25.75 26.34
CA ASN A 436 -13.54 26.49 26.49
C ASN A 436 -14.40 26.49 25.21
N CYS A 437 -14.70 25.29 24.70
CA CYS A 437 -15.53 25.14 23.51
C CYS A 437 -16.99 25.48 23.80
N THR A 438 -17.68 26.13 22.85
CA THR A 438 -19.13 26.39 22.92
C THR A 438 -19.90 25.08 23.09
N PRO A 439 -20.94 25.04 23.96
CA PRO A 439 -21.81 23.88 24.12
C PRO A 439 -22.36 23.39 22.77
N HIS A 440 -22.32 22.08 22.55
CA HIS A 440 -22.72 21.45 21.29
C HIS A 440 -23.31 20.06 21.55
N PRO A 441 -24.32 19.60 20.76
CA PRO A 441 -24.93 18.28 20.92
C PRO A 441 -23.90 17.12 20.98
N ASP A 442 -22.93 17.11 20.07
CA ASP A 442 -21.82 16.14 20.09
C ASP A 442 -21.08 16.06 21.43
N LEU A 443 -20.80 17.20 22.08
CA LEU A 443 -20.11 17.24 23.37
C LEU A 443 -21.00 16.69 24.48
N ALA A 444 -22.29 17.02 24.47
CA ALA A 444 -23.25 16.51 25.45
C ALA A 444 -23.40 14.99 25.33
N MET A 445 -23.44 14.46 24.10
CA MET A 445 -23.48 13.01 23.85
C MET A 445 -22.20 12.32 24.33
N ALA A 446 -21.03 12.86 24.00
CA ALA A 446 -19.75 12.33 24.50
C ALA A 446 -19.67 12.37 26.04
N ALA A 447 -20.18 13.44 26.66
CA ALA A 447 -20.21 13.59 28.11
C ALA A 447 -21.16 12.62 28.81
N LYS A 448 -22.28 12.23 28.18
CA LYS A 448 -23.17 11.17 28.68
C LYS A 448 -22.50 9.80 28.70
N GLU A 449 -21.66 9.53 27.71
CA GLU A 449 -20.85 8.30 27.63
C GLU A 449 -19.64 8.33 28.58
N SER A 450 -19.23 9.52 29.04
CA SER A 450 -18.13 9.68 29.99
C SER A 450 -18.53 9.23 31.39
N ARG A 451 -17.59 8.60 32.10
CA ARG A 451 -17.77 8.22 33.51
C ARG A 451 -17.66 9.42 34.45
N ASN A 452 -17.04 10.51 33.99
CA ASN A 452 -16.87 11.72 34.77
C ASN A 452 -18.12 12.62 34.61
N PRO A 453 -18.93 12.79 35.67
CA PRO A 453 -20.16 13.58 35.60
C PRO A 453 -19.89 15.09 35.49
N PHE A 454 -18.64 15.54 35.64
CA PHE A 454 -18.24 16.93 35.47
C PHE A 454 -18.68 17.46 34.09
N TYR A 455 -18.30 16.75 33.02
CA TYR A 455 -18.50 17.23 31.65
C TYR A 455 -19.97 17.48 31.32
N ILE A 456 -20.87 16.56 31.69
CA ILE A 456 -22.28 16.71 31.35
C ILE A 456 -22.91 17.88 32.11
N ARG A 457 -22.56 18.05 33.39
CA ARG A 457 -23.05 19.15 34.22
C ARG A 457 -22.60 20.50 33.70
N ASP A 458 -21.31 20.61 33.35
CA ASP A 458 -20.74 21.84 32.81
C ASP A 458 -21.37 22.22 31.46
N ILE A 459 -21.55 21.25 30.56
CA ILE A 459 -22.18 21.48 29.24
C ILE A 459 -23.63 21.94 29.39
N GLU A 460 -24.41 21.28 30.24
CA GLU A 460 -25.81 21.64 30.48
C GLU A 460 -25.92 23.03 31.13
N GLN A 461 -25.04 23.34 32.09
CA GLN A 461 -24.98 24.66 32.71
C GLN A 461 -24.66 25.75 31.68
N ARG A 462 -23.58 25.59 30.91
CA ARG A 462 -23.18 26.58 29.90
C ARG A 462 -24.20 26.71 28.76
N ALA A 463 -24.88 25.63 28.38
CA ALA A 463 -25.97 25.67 27.41
C ALA A 463 -27.16 26.48 27.93
N ALA A 464 -27.55 26.28 29.19
CA ALA A 464 -28.62 27.04 29.84
C ALA A 464 -28.27 28.54 29.96
N GLU A 465 -27.02 28.86 30.33
CA GLU A 465 -26.53 30.24 30.42
C GLU A 465 -26.49 30.95 29.06
N GLN A 466 -26.20 30.22 27.98
CA GLN A 466 -26.10 30.76 26.61
C GLN A 466 -27.42 30.67 25.83
N GLY A 467 -28.48 30.08 26.41
CA GLY A 467 -29.77 29.89 25.74
C GLY A 467 -29.72 28.92 24.55
N ILE A 468 -28.83 27.93 24.59
CA ILE A 468 -28.64 26.93 23.52
C ILE A 468 -29.49 25.69 23.85
N ASP A 469 -30.40 25.30 22.96
CA ASP A 469 -31.05 23.99 23.01
C ASP A 469 -30.14 22.92 22.39
N LEU A 470 -29.68 21.97 23.21
CA LEU A 470 -28.78 20.89 22.80
C LEU A 470 -29.47 19.78 21.99
N TYR A 471 -30.80 19.74 21.92
CA TYR A 471 -31.54 18.61 21.36
C TYR A 471 -32.61 18.98 20.32
N GLU A 472 -32.76 20.26 19.95
CA GLU A 472 -33.77 20.73 19.00
C GLU A 472 -33.59 20.17 17.57
N SER A 473 -32.37 19.75 17.20
CA SER A 473 -32.03 19.21 15.88
C SER A 473 -31.15 17.94 15.98
N TYR A 474 -31.68 16.89 16.61
CA TYR A 474 -30.94 15.62 16.74
C TYR A 474 -30.65 15.00 15.36
N VAL A 475 -29.39 15.12 14.95
CA VAL A 475 -28.76 14.33 13.89
C VAL A 475 -27.75 13.42 14.59
N MET A 476 -27.73 12.14 14.25
CA MET A 476 -26.78 11.18 14.80
C MET A 476 -25.35 11.76 14.71
N PRO A 477 -24.57 11.82 15.80
CA PRO A 477 -23.26 12.47 15.79
C PRO A 477 -22.35 11.83 14.75
N ILE A 478 -21.58 12.66 14.04
CA ILE A 478 -20.74 12.20 12.93
C ILE A 478 -19.63 11.22 13.40
N TRP A 479 -19.26 11.23 14.68
CA TRP A 479 -18.30 10.26 15.26
C TRP A 479 -18.96 8.92 15.69
N LEU A 480 -20.29 8.82 15.57
CA LEU A 480 -21.11 7.60 15.67
C LEU A 480 -21.54 7.07 14.28
N ASP A 481 -21.08 7.68 13.19
CA ASP A 481 -21.27 7.21 11.82
C ASP A 481 -20.78 5.75 11.69
N GLU A 482 -21.56 4.88 11.02
CA GLU A 482 -21.27 3.45 10.80
C GLU A 482 -19.87 3.22 10.18
N SER A 483 -19.32 4.19 9.45
CA SER A 483 -17.94 4.14 8.95
C SER A 483 -16.86 4.27 10.04
N LEU A 484 -17.21 4.80 11.22
CA LEU A 484 -16.41 4.87 12.44
C LEU A 484 -16.86 3.86 13.50
N GLU A 485 -17.97 3.16 13.32
CA GLU A 485 -18.31 1.96 14.11
C GLU A 485 -17.23 0.89 14.01
N ILE A 486 -16.36 0.89 13.00
CA ILE A 486 -15.16 0.02 12.93
C ILE A 486 -14.15 0.29 14.06
N LEU A 487 -14.19 1.50 14.65
CA LEU A 487 -13.45 1.79 15.87
C LEU A 487 -14.21 1.27 17.10
N GLN A 488 -15.55 1.27 17.12
CA GLN A 488 -16.38 0.83 18.25
C GLN A 488 -16.63 -0.69 18.31
N SER A 489 -16.78 -1.36 17.17
CA SER A 489 -17.15 -2.76 17.05
C SER A 489 -15.92 -3.66 17.19
N HIS A 490 -15.87 -4.37 18.31
CA HIS A 490 -15.13 -5.62 18.43
C HIS A 490 -15.87 -6.78 17.73
N SER A 491 -16.71 -6.51 16.72
CA SER A 491 -17.51 -7.53 16.06
C SER A 491 -17.41 -7.46 14.54
N MET A 492 -16.40 -8.12 13.99
CA MET A 492 -16.67 -8.91 12.80
C MET A 492 -17.64 -10.04 13.19
N TYR A 493 -18.94 -9.76 13.25
CA TYR A 493 -19.96 -10.81 13.33
C TYR A 493 -21.23 -10.33 12.65
N THR A 494 -21.52 -10.84 11.45
CA THR A 494 -22.77 -11.60 11.30
C THR A 494 -22.69 -12.92 10.55
N ASN A 495 -21.52 -13.42 10.10
CA ASN A 495 -21.45 -14.73 9.39
C ASN A 495 -20.43 -15.76 9.92
N LEU A 496 -19.92 -15.63 11.16
CA LEU A 496 -19.02 -16.63 11.79
C LEU A 496 -19.63 -17.32 13.02
N THR A 497 -20.95 -17.48 13.08
CA THR A 497 -21.69 -17.90 14.30
C THR A 497 -21.65 -19.40 14.65
N ASN A 498 -20.65 -20.19 14.24
CA ASN A 498 -20.63 -21.63 14.59
C ASN A 498 -19.29 -22.20 15.10
N GLY A 499 -18.48 -21.41 15.81
CA GLY A 499 -17.29 -21.99 16.46
C GLY A 499 -16.71 -21.13 17.57
N MET A 500 -16.66 -21.70 18.78
CA MET A 500 -15.91 -21.26 19.96
C MET A 500 -16.57 -20.17 20.82
N GLY A 501 -17.59 -20.58 21.59
CA GLY A 501 -17.90 -19.90 22.84
C GLY A 501 -16.85 -20.26 23.90
N LEU A 502 -15.96 -19.33 24.23
CA LEU A 502 -15.19 -19.37 25.48
C LEU A 502 -15.98 -18.59 26.53
N HIS A 503 -16.47 -19.30 27.53
CA HIS A 503 -17.04 -18.71 28.74
C HIS A 503 -15.96 -17.88 29.46
N TRP A 504 -16.08 -16.57 29.44
CA TRP A 504 -15.27 -15.68 30.29
C TRP A 504 -16.11 -15.25 31.49
N SER A 505 -15.61 -15.50 32.70
CA SER A 505 -16.29 -15.22 33.97
C SER A 505 -16.39 -13.72 34.27
N ASP A 506 -17.58 -13.27 34.68
CA ASP A 506 -17.95 -11.88 35.02
C ASP A 506 -17.07 -11.17 36.08
N GLU A 507 -16.23 -11.90 36.82
CA GLU A 507 -15.39 -11.30 37.87
C GLU A 507 -14.16 -10.54 37.33
N ILE A 508 -13.72 -10.79 36.08
CA ILE A 508 -12.57 -10.09 35.50
C ILE A 508 -12.94 -8.68 35.01
N MET A 509 -14.19 -8.46 34.56
CA MET A 509 -14.68 -7.15 34.11
C MET A 509 -14.75 -6.11 35.23
N LYS A 510 -14.88 -6.54 36.49
CA LYS A 510 -14.94 -5.61 37.64
C LYS A 510 -13.57 -5.08 38.05
N LYS A 511 -12.47 -5.71 37.63
CA LYS A 511 -11.09 -5.26 37.97
C LYS A 511 -10.40 -4.45 36.87
N PHE A 512 -10.90 -4.46 35.63
CA PHE A 512 -10.52 -3.49 34.60
C PHE A 512 -11.38 -2.23 34.72
N SER A 513 -11.15 -1.45 35.79
CA SER A 513 -11.85 -0.21 36.10
C SER A 513 -11.43 0.92 35.15
N SER A 514 -11.98 0.87 33.93
CA SER A 514 -12.12 1.90 32.88
C SER A 514 -12.00 1.17 31.55
N ILE A 515 -13.03 1.25 30.70
CA ILE A 515 -12.98 0.74 29.31
C ILE A 515 -11.83 1.41 28.52
N PHE A 516 -11.23 2.48 29.07
CA PHE A 516 -10.10 3.24 28.53
C PHE A 516 -8.94 3.41 29.53
N GLY A 517 -8.80 2.49 30.50
CA GLY A 517 -7.75 2.51 31.53
C GLY A 517 -6.79 1.34 31.39
N GLY A 518 -6.34 1.05 30.16
CA GLY A 518 -5.11 0.32 29.96
C GLY A 518 -3.95 1.29 30.12
N ASP A 519 -2.96 0.91 30.93
CA ASP A 519 -1.66 1.57 30.94
C ASP A 519 -1.20 1.82 29.49
N VAL A 520 -0.78 3.06 29.22
CA VAL A 520 -0.19 3.47 27.95
C VAL A 520 0.94 2.49 27.65
N PRO A 521 0.93 1.74 26.53
CA PRO A 521 2.07 0.92 26.17
C PRO A 521 3.31 1.82 26.13
N GLU A 522 4.36 1.45 26.84
CA GLU A 522 5.64 2.18 26.95
C GLU A 522 6.36 2.37 25.58
N ASP A 523 5.76 1.91 24.48
CA ASP A 523 6.23 2.00 23.08
C ASP A 523 6.24 3.44 22.49
N TYR A 524 5.96 4.45 23.31
CA TYR A 524 5.81 5.86 22.94
C TYR A 524 7.03 6.52 22.23
N PRO A 525 8.31 6.21 22.57
CA PRO A 525 9.43 6.94 21.97
C PRO A 525 9.64 6.65 20.49
N VAL A 526 9.44 5.41 20.06
CA VAL A 526 9.78 4.97 18.68
C VAL A 526 8.80 5.56 17.66
N GLN A 527 7.52 5.68 18.04
CA GLN A 527 6.48 6.14 17.13
C GLN A 527 6.61 7.63 16.76
N LEU A 528 7.14 8.45 17.67
CA LEU A 528 7.43 9.87 17.41
C LEU A 528 8.44 10.07 16.27
N TYR A 529 9.35 9.11 16.08
CA TYR A 529 10.38 9.21 15.05
C TYR A 529 9.92 8.76 13.66
N VAL A 530 8.75 8.11 13.54
CA VAL A 530 8.24 7.65 12.23
C VAL A 530 8.02 8.81 11.26
N TRP A 531 7.68 9.98 11.78
CA TRP A 531 7.44 11.20 10.99
C TRP A 531 8.64 12.14 10.97
N ALA A 532 9.72 11.81 11.68
CA ALA A 532 10.94 12.60 11.71
C ALA A 532 11.59 12.69 10.33
N SER A 533 12.22 13.83 10.05
CA SER A 533 12.98 14.00 8.81
C SER A 533 14.13 12.98 8.70
N PRO A 534 14.57 12.62 7.48
CA PRO A 534 15.73 11.77 7.28
C PRO A 534 16.99 12.30 8.00
N GLU A 535 17.14 13.62 8.09
CA GLU A 535 18.19 14.28 8.85
C GLU A 535 18.07 13.93 10.34
N ARG A 536 16.89 14.11 10.94
CA ARG A 536 16.64 13.79 12.36
C ARG A 536 16.84 12.31 12.68
N LEU A 537 16.43 11.40 11.79
CA LEU A 537 16.66 9.96 11.95
C LEU A 537 18.15 9.58 11.92
N ARG A 538 18.91 10.12 10.95
CA ARG A 538 20.37 9.92 10.88
C ARG A 538 21.06 10.41 12.15
N LEU A 539 20.54 11.47 12.76
CA LEU A 539 21.10 12.02 13.99
C LEU A 539 20.84 11.14 15.20
N ILE A 540 19.64 10.56 15.32
CA ILE A 540 19.33 9.59 16.37
C ILE A 540 20.28 8.40 16.29
N GLU A 541 20.51 7.84 15.10
CA GLU A 541 21.43 6.72 14.87
C GLU A 541 22.90 7.08 15.26
N ILE A 542 23.34 8.31 14.95
CA ILE A 542 24.67 8.81 15.35
C ILE A 542 24.79 9.00 16.86
N CYS A 543 23.71 9.40 17.52
CA CYS A 543 23.65 9.66 18.95
C CYS A 543 23.60 8.36 19.77
N GLU A 544 22.80 7.36 19.39
CA GLU A 544 22.71 6.06 20.08
C GLU A 544 24.04 5.30 20.07
N THR A 545 24.81 5.41 18.98
CA THR A 545 26.14 4.77 18.88
C THR A 545 27.21 5.40 19.77
N ASN A 546 26.97 6.59 20.37
CA ASN A 546 28.00 7.35 21.09
C ASN A 546 27.58 7.90 22.46
N CYS A 547 26.32 7.71 22.90
CA CYS A 547 25.84 8.16 24.20
C CYS A 547 24.61 7.33 24.63
N HIS A 548 24.65 6.73 25.82
CA HIS A 548 23.55 5.87 26.32
C HIS A 548 22.23 6.62 26.59
N CYS A 549 22.21 7.95 26.57
CA CYS A 549 20.95 8.71 26.54
C CYS A 549 21.21 10.20 26.21
N PRO A 550 20.99 10.64 24.96
CA PRO A 550 21.21 12.04 24.57
C PRO A 550 20.29 13.02 25.33
N ALA A 551 19.04 12.62 25.57
CA ALA A 551 18.03 13.44 26.25
C ALA A 551 18.36 13.66 27.75
N ILE A 552 18.98 12.68 28.42
CA ILE A 552 19.41 12.82 29.82
C ILE A 552 20.71 13.63 29.92
N CYS A 553 21.61 13.48 28.95
CA CYS A 553 22.90 14.18 28.97
C CYS A 553 22.82 15.64 28.50
N TYR A 554 21.77 16.03 27.75
CA TYR A 554 21.69 17.33 27.08
C TYR A 554 20.27 17.91 27.15
N PRO A 555 19.95 18.72 28.18
CA PRO A 555 18.63 19.32 28.40
C PRO A 555 18.13 20.20 27.24
N ASP A 556 19.04 20.72 26.40
CA ASP A 556 18.72 21.62 25.29
C ASP A 556 18.83 20.95 23.90
N PHE A 557 18.82 19.61 23.85
CA PHE A 557 19.01 18.86 22.59
C PHE A 557 18.04 19.32 21.49
N GLU A 558 16.76 19.53 21.81
CA GLU A 558 15.75 19.97 20.83
C GLU A 558 15.99 21.38 20.27
N LYS A 559 16.67 22.26 21.03
CA LYS A 559 16.90 23.66 20.65
C LYS A 559 18.21 23.90 19.91
N ASN A 560 19.26 23.12 20.21
CA ASN A 560 20.63 23.37 19.72
C ASN A 560 21.25 22.15 19.02
N TRP A 561 20.43 21.29 18.39
CA TRP A 561 20.85 20.00 17.84
C TRP A 561 21.99 20.09 16.81
N GLU A 562 22.08 21.16 16.01
CA GLU A 562 23.12 21.38 15.00
C GLU A 562 24.53 21.40 15.60
N GLU A 563 24.70 22.04 16.75
CA GLU A 563 25.98 22.12 17.46
C GLU A 563 26.42 20.75 18.00
N TYR A 564 25.45 19.90 18.36
CA TYR A 564 25.71 18.53 18.78
C TYR A 564 26.16 17.63 17.63
N VAL A 565 25.67 17.87 16.40
CA VAL A 565 26.13 17.16 15.20
C VAL A 565 27.62 17.36 14.98
N GLU A 566 28.09 18.60 15.07
CA GLU A 566 29.50 18.92 14.91
C GLU A 566 30.35 18.31 16.03
N ARG A 567 29.86 18.33 17.28
CA ARG A 567 30.53 17.66 18.41
C ARG A 567 30.61 16.14 18.24
N ALA A 568 29.55 15.49 17.74
CA ALA A 568 29.53 14.05 17.50
C ALA A 568 30.46 13.63 16.35
N LYS A 569 30.48 14.40 15.24
CA LYS A 569 31.47 14.23 14.17
C LYS A 569 32.90 14.33 14.72
N LEU A 570 33.17 15.34 15.57
CA LEU A 570 34.47 15.50 16.21
C LEU A 570 34.84 14.32 17.13
N ARG A 571 33.88 13.75 17.87
CA ARG A 571 34.11 12.56 18.70
C ARG A 571 34.44 11.33 17.86
N LYS A 572 33.72 11.10 16.76
CA LYS A 572 33.98 9.99 15.82
C LYS A 572 35.36 10.11 15.18
N GLU A 573 35.77 11.32 14.83
CA GLU A 573 37.12 11.64 14.36
C GLU A 573 38.18 11.34 15.43
N ARG A 574 37.94 11.73 16.70
CA ARG A 574 38.83 11.41 17.84
C ARG A 574 38.95 9.91 18.08
N MET A 575 37.85 9.16 18.05
CA MET A 575 37.83 7.70 18.20
C MET A 575 38.61 7.02 17.07
N ARG A 576 38.42 7.44 15.82
CA ARG A 576 39.22 6.96 14.67
C ARG A 576 40.71 7.23 14.86
N ARG A 577 41.08 8.41 15.38
CA ARG A 577 42.47 8.75 15.70
C ARG A 577 43.03 7.87 16.83
N GLN A 578 42.25 7.61 17.89
CA GLN A 578 42.66 6.72 18.99
C GLN A 578 42.84 5.27 18.51
N GLU A 579 41.94 4.77 17.67
CA GLU A 579 42.04 3.42 17.13
C GLU A 579 43.23 3.24 16.20
N ARG A 580 43.52 4.25 15.35
CA ARG A 580 44.77 4.28 14.56
C ARG A 580 46.00 4.25 15.47
N ARG A 581 45.98 5.01 16.58
CA ARG A 581 47.08 5.02 17.56
C ARG A 581 47.24 3.65 18.24
N ARG A 582 46.14 3.02 18.66
CA ARG A 582 46.15 1.69 19.27
C ARG A 582 46.80 0.67 18.35
N LYS A 583 46.39 0.64 17.07
CA LYS A 583 46.99 -0.26 16.07
C LYS A 583 48.48 0.00 15.84
N VAL A 584 48.91 1.26 15.85
CA VAL A 584 50.34 1.62 15.74
C VAL A 584 51.13 1.16 16.97
N LEU A 585 50.57 1.30 18.18
CA LEU A 585 51.20 0.82 19.42
C LEU A 585 51.27 -0.71 19.50
N GLU A 586 50.21 -1.41 19.11
CA GLU A 586 50.16 -2.87 19.03
C GLU A 586 51.16 -3.40 18.00
N ALA A 587 51.23 -2.78 16.82
CA ALA A 587 52.23 -3.13 15.80
C ALA A 587 53.66 -2.81 16.28
N ALA A 588 53.84 -1.75 17.06
CA ALA A 588 55.14 -1.43 17.63
C ALA A 588 55.57 -2.43 18.70
N ALA A 589 54.66 -2.92 19.55
CA ALA A 589 54.94 -3.86 20.64
C ALA A 589 55.50 -5.20 20.15
N LEU A 590 55.19 -5.61 18.92
CA LEU A 590 55.75 -6.81 18.32
C LEU A 590 57.22 -6.60 17.91
N ARG A 591 58.06 -7.58 18.25
CA ARG A 591 59.47 -7.62 17.84
C ARG A 591 59.57 -8.03 16.37
N ARG A 592 60.37 -7.30 15.59
CA ARG A 592 60.55 -7.59 14.16
C ARG A 592 61.48 -8.80 13.96
N PRO A 593 61.33 -9.58 12.87
CA PRO A 593 62.28 -10.63 12.52
C PRO A 593 63.69 -10.06 12.34
N GLY A 594 64.67 -10.57 13.09
CA GLY A 594 66.07 -10.12 13.05
C GLY A 594 66.41 -8.91 13.95
N GLU A 595 65.43 -8.34 14.66
CA GLU A 595 65.66 -7.21 15.59
C GLU A 595 66.28 -7.71 16.91
N SER A 596 67.35 -7.06 17.39
CA SER A 596 67.94 -7.38 18.70
C SER A 596 67.00 -6.96 19.84
N GLU A 597 67.23 -7.49 21.05
CA GLU A 597 66.42 -7.13 22.22
C GLU A 597 66.65 -5.67 22.64
N ASP A 598 67.88 -5.18 22.50
CA ASP A 598 68.26 -3.79 22.76
C ASP A 598 67.61 -2.83 21.76
N ALA A 599 67.59 -3.19 20.47
CA ALA A 599 66.92 -2.41 19.43
C ALA A 599 65.41 -2.35 19.64
N TRP A 600 64.80 -3.47 20.06
CA TRP A 600 63.39 -3.54 20.37
C TRP A 600 63.00 -2.65 21.57
N TRP A 601 63.74 -2.70 22.69
CA TRP A 601 63.50 -1.85 23.85
C TRP A 601 63.74 -0.36 23.57
N ALA A 602 64.76 -0.06 22.76
CA ALA A 602 65.03 1.31 22.32
C ALA A 602 63.90 1.83 21.41
N ARG A 603 63.40 1.02 20.46
CA ARG A 603 62.24 1.36 19.63
C ARG A 603 60.99 1.60 20.49
N GLN A 604 60.69 0.70 21.44
CA GLN A 604 59.58 0.87 22.38
C GLN A 604 59.67 2.19 23.15
N SER A 605 60.87 2.55 23.59
CA SER A 605 61.12 3.81 24.28
C SER A 605 60.87 5.02 23.37
N VAL A 606 61.33 4.99 22.12
CA VAL A 606 61.04 6.05 21.12
C VAL A 606 59.54 6.18 20.88
N TYR A 607 58.81 5.07 20.71
CA TYR A 607 57.36 5.09 20.55
C TYR A 607 56.65 5.66 21.78
N PHE A 608 57.04 5.25 22.99
CA PHE A 608 56.48 5.78 24.24
C PHE A 608 56.63 7.30 24.33
N TRP A 609 57.84 7.81 24.06
CA TRP A 609 58.14 9.24 24.13
C TRP A 609 57.48 10.04 23.01
N LYS A 610 57.40 9.48 21.79
CA LYS A 610 56.72 10.08 20.64
C LYS A 610 55.22 10.30 20.89
N TYR A 611 54.59 9.44 21.67
CA TYR A 611 53.16 9.54 22.00
C TYR A 611 52.89 10.09 23.41
N ASN A 612 53.94 10.50 24.15
CA ASN A 612 53.78 11.09 25.48
C ASN A 612 53.08 12.46 25.39
N GLY A 613 52.09 12.68 26.26
CA GLY A 613 51.29 13.91 26.26
C GLY A 613 52.10 15.19 26.45
N ARG A 614 53.19 15.15 27.23
CA ARG A 614 54.04 16.32 27.52
C ARG A 614 54.94 16.71 26.35
N VAL A 615 55.44 15.71 25.60
CA VAL A 615 56.21 15.93 24.36
C VAL A 615 55.33 16.61 23.30
N ARG A 616 54.07 16.18 23.18
CA ARG A 616 53.10 16.82 22.25
C ARG A 616 52.66 18.22 22.68
N ALA A 617 52.68 18.51 23.97
CA ALA A 617 52.44 19.85 24.50
C ALA A 617 53.63 20.80 24.28
N GLY A 618 54.76 20.31 23.74
CA GLY A 618 55.95 21.10 23.46
C GLY A 618 56.74 21.47 24.72
N GLU A 619 56.59 20.71 25.82
CA GLU A 619 57.34 20.98 27.05
C GLU A 619 58.86 20.74 26.79
N PRO A 620 59.72 21.76 26.90
CA PRO A 620 61.09 21.71 26.38
C PRO A 620 61.93 20.55 26.94
N GLU A 621 61.83 20.29 28.24
CA GLU A 621 62.56 19.22 28.93
C GLU A 621 62.19 17.82 28.39
N TRP A 622 60.92 17.64 28.02
CA TRP A 622 60.40 16.37 27.52
C TRP A 622 60.73 16.16 26.04
N VAL A 623 60.73 17.25 25.26
CA VAL A 623 61.18 17.23 23.86
C VAL A 623 62.67 16.90 23.78
N GLU A 624 63.51 17.52 24.62
CA GLU A 624 64.95 17.22 24.70
C GLU A 624 65.19 15.77 25.13
N HIS A 625 64.42 15.26 26.08
CA HIS A 625 64.50 13.86 26.50
C HIS A 625 64.10 12.89 25.38
N ALA A 626 63.05 13.21 24.62
CA ALA A 626 62.61 12.41 23.47
C ALA A 626 63.66 12.39 22.35
N GLN A 627 64.36 13.51 22.10
CA GLN A 627 65.48 13.57 21.16
C GLN A 627 66.62 12.65 21.58
N LYS A 628 67.04 12.68 22.85
CA LYS A 628 68.11 11.81 23.37
C LYS A 628 67.75 10.32 23.28
N VAL A 629 66.49 9.95 23.56
CA VAL A 629 66.04 8.56 23.43
C VAL A 629 66.05 8.10 21.97
N ARG A 630 65.71 9.00 21.05
CA ARG A 630 65.77 8.74 19.61
C ARG A 630 67.19 8.56 19.09
N GLU A 631 68.11 9.47 19.44
CA GLU A 631 69.53 9.35 19.07
C GLU A 631 70.13 8.03 19.56
N LYS A 632 69.74 7.59 20.76
CA LYS A 632 70.15 6.29 21.32
C LYS A 632 69.63 5.11 20.49
N TYR A 633 68.39 5.17 20.01
CA TYR A 633 67.82 4.14 19.13
C TYR A 633 68.52 4.12 17.77
N GLU A 634 68.72 5.27 17.15
CA GLU A 634 69.43 5.40 15.86
C GLU A 634 70.86 4.83 15.95
N ALA A 635 71.57 5.09 17.05
CA ALA A 635 72.90 4.52 17.30
C ALA A 635 72.90 2.98 17.45
N ILE A 636 71.87 2.41 18.08
CA ILE A 636 71.72 0.95 18.23
C ILE A 636 71.44 0.29 16.88
N VAL A 637 70.52 0.86 16.09
CA VAL A 637 70.16 0.35 14.76
C VAL A 637 71.33 0.43 13.78
N ALA A 638 72.08 1.55 13.80
CA ALA A 638 73.27 1.73 12.96
C ALA A 638 74.38 0.73 13.28
N ARG A 639 74.57 0.40 14.56
CA ARG A 639 75.54 -0.62 15.02
C ARG A 639 75.17 -2.03 14.56
N GLU A 640 73.88 -2.31 14.42
CA GLU A 640 73.33 -3.61 14.04
C GLU A 640 73.14 -3.78 12.53
N GLY A 641 73.52 -2.77 11.72
CA GLY A 641 73.43 -2.81 10.26
C GLY A 641 72.01 -2.68 9.71
N GLY A 642 71.06 -2.16 10.50
CA GLY A 642 69.69 -1.90 10.08
C GLY A 642 69.48 -0.46 9.57
N GLU A 643 68.39 -0.24 8.83
CA GLU A 643 67.92 1.09 8.43
C GLU A 643 66.70 1.51 9.27
N VAL A 644 66.68 2.78 9.71
CA VAL A 644 65.54 3.37 10.44
C VAL A 644 64.52 3.90 9.43
N SER A 645 63.25 3.53 9.56
CA SER A 645 62.21 3.95 8.61
C SER A 645 61.89 5.45 8.72
N GLU A 646 61.56 6.14 7.62
CA GLU A 646 61.20 7.58 7.63
C GLU A 646 60.05 7.93 8.60
N GLN A 647 59.12 6.99 8.85
CA GLN A 647 58.05 7.17 9.83
C GLN A 647 58.55 7.20 11.29
N GLU A 648 59.71 6.63 11.57
CA GLU A 648 60.40 6.64 12.86
C GLU A 648 61.31 7.90 13.00
N VAL A 649 61.73 8.50 11.88
CA VAL A 649 62.65 9.66 11.78
C VAL A 649 61.91 11.03 11.86
N SER A 650 60.59 11.07 11.90
CA SER A 650 59.86 12.34 12.01
C SER A 650 60.22 13.13 13.30
N SER A 651 60.62 14.40 13.13
CA SER A 651 61.08 15.27 14.24
C SER A 651 59.99 15.44 15.31
N PRO A 652 60.33 15.47 16.61
CA PRO A 652 59.40 15.92 17.66
C PRO A 652 58.70 17.25 17.32
N ASP A 653 59.40 18.17 16.64
CA ASP A 653 58.88 19.46 16.21
C ASP A 653 57.80 19.34 15.13
N SER A 654 57.81 18.26 14.34
CA SER A 654 56.77 17.98 13.32
C SER A 654 55.45 17.48 13.93
N MET A 655 55.39 17.29 15.25
CA MET A 655 54.25 16.71 15.98
C MET A 655 53.50 17.70 16.88
N ILE A 656 53.98 18.94 16.97
CA ILE A 656 53.28 20.04 17.64
C ILE A 656 52.21 20.55 16.67
N GLY A 657 50.94 20.26 16.97
CA GLY A 657 49.78 20.62 16.15
C GLY A 657 48.51 20.68 16.97
#